data_AF-A0AB34C4P4-F1
#
_entry.id   AF-A0AB34C4P4-F1
#
_cell.length_a   1.000
_cell.length_b   1.000
_cell.length_c   1.000
_cell.angle_alpha   90.00
_cell.angle_beta   90.00
_cell.angle_gamma   90.00
#
_symmetry.space_group_name_H-M   'P 1'
#
loop_
_entity.id
_entity.type
_entity.pdbx_description
1 polymer ?
#
loop_
_entity_poly.entity_id
_entity_poly.type
_entity_poly.pdbx_seq_one_letter_code
_entity_poly.pdbx_strand_id
1 'polypeptide(L)'
;MPHAPTLQSFIAGRWIGQHGAQVLRSAIDGHELARTHEERLDFAEALDHGRRQGIASLMALDFQQRAQRLKALALYLSERKEQLYAISHHSGATRADSWIDIEGGNSTLFTYASLGSRELPSGNIVHEGPALPLSKLGSFAGTHILVPRGGLAVHINAFNFPIWGMLEKFAPSFLAGMPCIVKPATATSYLTEAVVRLMDESGLLPAGSLQLVIGGTGDLLDRLQGQDVLTFTGSADTAARLRANPQLIRNSVPFNAEADSLNCAILAPDVSPDDEEFELFIKEVAREMTTKAGQKCTAIRRAIVPARHLDAVASRLRDRLAKVVVGDPAVEGVRMGALASHDQQRDVAERLESLLQSSDLLFGARDGFEPRGANTREGAFFAPTLLQARDPHAEGGAHDIEAFGPVSTLMAYDDLDEALALAARGKGSLVASLVTRDPRIAAKAIPVAAAWHGRLLVLDRESAAESTGHGSPLPQLKHGGPGRAGGGEELGGLRAVKHYLQRAAVQGSPTMLAAVTGEYVRGAKVIETEVHPFRRFFQDLQIGESLLTHRRTVTEADLVNFGCLSGDHFYMHFDEIAAKESQFGKRIAHGYFVLSAAAGLFVSPAPGPVLANYGLDTLRFINPVGIGDTIQARLTCKRKIDQGKQSPQGIPQGVVAWDVEVTNQLGELVASYDILTLVVKRED
;
A
#
# COMPACT_ATOMS: atom_id res chain seq x y z
N MET A 1 9.70 43.97 -9.77
CA MET A 1 8.98 42.69 -9.61
C MET A 1 9.21 42.24 -8.17
N PRO A 2 8.20 41.77 -7.42
CA PRO A 2 8.46 41.18 -6.11
C PRO A 2 9.49 40.06 -6.29
N HIS A 3 10.51 40.02 -5.43
CA HIS A 3 11.52 38.96 -5.47
C HIS A 3 10.83 37.60 -5.30
N ALA A 4 11.25 36.60 -6.06
CA ALA A 4 10.73 35.24 -5.92
C ALA A 4 10.97 34.74 -4.48
N PRO A 5 10.02 33.99 -3.88
CA PRO A 5 10.12 33.55 -2.50
C PRO A 5 11.30 32.60 -2.28
N THR A 6 11.95 32.74 -1.13
CA THR A 6 12.92 31.76 -0.62
C THR A 6 12.15 30.64 0.09
N LEU A 7 12.27 29.41 -0.41
CA LEU A 7 11.74 28.21 0.23
C LEU A 7 12.44 27.97 1.57
N GLN A 8 11.71 27.40 2.52
CA GLN A 8 12.18 27.18 3.88
C GLN A 8 12.17 25.70 4.25
N SER A 9 13.15 25.27 5.03
CA SER A 9 13.12 23.98 5.72
C SER A 9 12.32 24.09 7.02
N PHE A 10 11.64 23.01 7.42
CA PHE A 10 10.91 22.94 8.70
C PHE A 10 11.63 21.98 9.65
N ILE A 11 12.41 22.53 10.59
CA ILE A 11 13.26 21.77 11.51
C ILE A 11 12.94 22.19 12.95
N ALA A 12 12.76 21.19 13.82
CA ALA A 12 12.49 21.40 15.24
C ALA A 12 11.34 22.39 15.53
N GLY A 13 10.28 22.36 14.71
CA GLY A 13 9.12 23.24 14.83
C GLY A 13 9.33 24.66 14.31
N ARG A 14 10.39 24.91 13.54
CA ARG A 14 10.75 26.25 13.03
C ARG A 14 10.98 26.22 11.53
N TRP A 15 10.49 27.26 10.86
CA TRP A 15 10.76 27.51 9.44
C TRP A 15 12.08 28.28 9.28
N ILE A 16 13.05 27.66 8.60
CA ILE A 16 14.43 28.13 8.44
C ILE A 16 14.69 28.38 6.95
N GLY A 17 15.15 29.58 6.61
CA GLY A 17 15.45 29.99 5.23
C GLY A 17 15.08 31.45 5.02
N GLN A 18 16.07 32.33 4.92
CA GLN A 18 15.91 33.76 4.68
C GLN A 18 16.68 34.18 3.43
N HIS A 19 17.86 33.61 3.22
CA HIS A 19 18.76 33.95 2.12
C HIS A 19 18.61 32.96 0.97
N GLY A 20 18.18 33.46 -0.19
CA GLY A 20 17.94 32.63 -1.37
C GLY A 20 19.24 32.12 -2.01
N ALA A 21 19.28 30.83 -2.34
CA ALA A 21 20.40 30.13 -2.98
C ALA A 21 20.07 29.75 -4.43
N GLN A 22 19.83 28.46 -4.72
CA GLN A 22 19.58 27.94 -6.06
C GLN A 22 18.21 28.42 -6.57
N VAL A 23 18.20 29.01 -7.77
CA VAL A 23 16.96 29.40 -8.47
C VAL A 23 16.21 28.17 -8.98
N LEU A 24 14.92 28.10 -8.67
CA LEU A 24 13.97 27.14 -9.20
C LEU A 24 13.09 27.85 -10.24
N ARG A 25 12.98 27.26 -11.42
CA ARG A 25 12.28 27.85 -12.57
C ARG A 25 10.99 27.11 -12.85
N SER A 26 10.00 27.84 -13.34
CA SER A 26 8.82 27.27 -13.96
C SER A 26 9.22 26.45 -15.19
N ALA A 27 8.73 25.22 -15.29
CA ALA A 27 9.00 24.32 -16.41
C ALA A 27 8.28 24.74 -17.71
N ILE A 28 7.32 25.65 -17.64
CA ILE A 28 6.49 26.07 -18.78
C ILE A 28 7.16 27.18 -19.60
N ASP A 29 7.80 28.13 -18.94
CA ASP A 29 8.24 29.40 -19.52
C ASP A 29 9.57 29.92 -18.94
N GLY A 30 10.22 29.14 -18.07
CA GLY A 30 11.58 29.42 -17.58
C GLY A 30 11.70 30.55 -16.56
N HIS A 31 10.60 31.22 -16.18
CA HIS A 31 10.64 32.30 -15.19
C HIS A 31 11.03 31.79 -13.80
N GLU A 32 11.62 32.67 -13.00
CA GLU A 32 12.03 32.36 -11.62
C GLU A 32 10.80 32.23 -10.71
N LEU A 33 10.55 31.02 -10.22
CA LEU A 33 9.41 30.70 -9.36
C LEU A 33 9.75 30.85 -7.88
N ALA A 34 10.89 30.31 -7.47
CA ALA A 34 11.33 30.30 -6.08
C ALA A 34 12.85 30.12 -6.00
N ARG A 35 13.42 30.24 -4.80
CA ARG A 35 14.82 29.89 -4.52
C ARG A 35 14.87 28.87 -3.39
N THR A 36 15.83 27.94 -3.42
CA THR A 36 16.23 27.24 -2.18
C THR A 36 16.88 28.24 -1.22
N HIS A 37 17.34 27.79 -0.05
CA HIS A 37 17.98 28.66 0.93
C HIS A 37 19.45 28.28 1.20
N GLU A 38 20.26 29.24 1.66
CA GLU A 38 21.72 29.06 1.91
C GLU A 38 22.02 28.52 3.32
N GLU A 39 21.09 28.67 4.26
CA GLU A 39 21.29 28.34 5.66
C GLU A 39 21.63 26.87 5.86
N ARG A 40 22.65 26.61 6.68
CA ARG A 40 23.03 25.26 7.09
C ARG A 40 22.06 24.77 8.16
N LEU A 41 21.46 23.61 7.92
CA LEU A 41 20.59 22.95 8.89
C LEU A 41 21.41 22.19 9.92
N ASP A 42 21.00 22.25 11.18
CA ASP A 42 21.52 21.39 12.23
C ASP A 42 20.76 20.06 12.24
N PHE A 43 21.33 19.05 11.56
CA PHE A 43 20.74 17.71 11.54
C PHE A 43 20.86 16.97 12.87
N ALA A 44 21.76 17.39 13.78
CA ALA A 44 21.78 16.84 15.13
C ALA A 44 20.52 17.29 15.89
N GLU A 45 20.16 18.58 15.78
CA GLU A 45 18.91 19.11 16.34
C GLU A 45 17.68 18.45 15.72
N ALA A 46 17.63 18.33 14.39
CA ALA A 46 16.51 17.71 13.68
C ALA A 46 16.25 16.27 14.17
N LEU A 47 17.33 15.48 14.31
CA LEU A 47 17.23 14.11 14.81
C LEU A 47 16.89 14.05 16.30
N ASP A 48 17.50 14.89 17.16
CA ASP A 48 17.20 14.92 18.60
C ASP A 48 15.74 15.31 18.85
N HIS A 49 15.23 16.32 18.13
CA HIS A 49 13.84 16.75 18.23
C HIS A 49 12.87 15.63 17.83
N GLY A 50 13.12 14.94 16.70
CA GLY A 50 12.29 13.80 16.31
C GLY A 50 12.33 12.67 17.33
N ARG A 51 13.52 12.35 17.89
CA ARG A 51 13.68 11.26 18.86
C ARG A 51 13.04 11.57 20.22
N ARG A 52 13.18 12.80 20.72
CA ARG A 52 12.67 13.18 22.05
C ARG A 52 11.21 13.62 22.00
N GLN A 53 10.89 14.58 21.14
CA GLN A 53 9.55 15.15 21.05
C GLN A 53 8.66 14.33 20.12
N GLY A 54 9.14 14.00 18.93
CA GLY A 54 8.35 13.31 17.89
C GLY A 54 7.86 11.94 18.35
N ILE A 55 8.76 11.09 18.85
CA ILE A 55 8.41 9.75 19.36
C ILE A 55 7.44 9.87 20.53
N ALA A 56 7.75 10.69 21.55
CA ALA A 56 6.87 10.84 22.71
C ALA A 56 5.46 11.29 22.32
N SER A 57 5.36 12.26 21.40
CA SER A 57 4.06 12.79 20.95
C SER A 57 3.26 11.78 20.13
N LEU A 58 3.93 10.96 19.31
CA LEU A 58 3.26 9.91 18.52
C LEU A 58 2.85 8.70 19.37
N MET A 59 3.65 8.36 20.38
CA MET A 59 3.37 7.26 21.31
C MET A 59 2.29 7.59 22.34
N ALA A 60 2.04 8.88 22.58
CA ALA A 60 0.87 9.33 23.35
C ALA A 60 -0.46 9.08 22.60
N LEU A 61 -0.39 8.82 21.30
CA LEU A 61 -1.52 8.39 20.48
C LEU A 61 -1.47 6.88 20.28
N ASP A 62 -2.62 6.25 20.07
CA ASP A 62 -2.71 4.88 19.60
C ASP A 62 -2.91 4.79 18.07
N PHE A 63 -2.93 3.58 17.49
CA PHE A 63 -3.14 3.41 16.05
C PHE A 63 -4.46 4.03 15.56
N GLN A 64 -5.54 3.94 16.36
CA GLN A 64 -6.86 4.45 16.00
C GLN A 64 -6.85 5.98 15.92
N GLN A 65 -6.26 6.64 16.91
CA GLN A 65 -6.13 8.10 16.96
C GLN A 65 -5.23 8.62 15.83
N ARG A 66 -4.15 7.92 15.51
CA ARG A 66 -3.31 8.28 14.35
C ARG A 66 -4.08 8.13 13.03
N ALA A 67 -4.87 7.07 12.86
CA ALA A 67 -5.74 6.91 11.70
C ALA A 67 -6.78 8.05 11.58
N GLN A 68 -7.40 8.47 12.69
CA GLN A 68 -8.34 9.59 12.70
C GLN A 68 -7.65 10.92 12.30
N ARG A 69 -6.41 11.16 12.75
CA ARG A 69 -5.63 12.34 12.35
C ARG A 69 -5.26 12.32 10.87
N LEU A 70 -4.92 11.16 10.30
CA LEU A 70 -4.71 11.04 8.84
C LEU A 70 -5.98 11.39 8.05
N LYS A 71 -7.14 10.93 8.51
CA LYS A 71 -8.44 11.31 7.89
C LYS A 71 -8.70 12.81 7.99
N ALA A 72 -8.50 13.41 9.16
CA ALA A 72 -8.69 14.84 9.35
C ALA A 72 -7.73 15.66 8.47
N LEU A 73 -6.49 15.22 8.34
CA LEU A 73 -5.50 15.87 7.48
C LEU A 73 -5.89 15.77 6.00
N ALA A 74 -6.35 14.61 5.55
CA ALA A 74 -6.82 14.43 4.17
C ALA A 74 -7.99 15.37 3.82
N LEU A 75 -8.93 15.55 4.75
CA LEU A 75 -10.03 16.52 4.59
C LEU A 75 -9.50 17.96 4.51
N TYR A 76 -8.62 18.35 5.43
CA TYR A 76 -8.03 19.68 5.47
C TYR A 76 -7.30 20.05 4.17
N LEU A 77 -6.50 19.11 3.63
CA LEU A 77 -5.78 19.29 2.36
C LEU A 77 -6.74 19.32 1.16
N SER A 78 -7.81 18.51 1.19
CA SER A 78 -8.81 18.47 0.11
C SER A 78 -9.54 19.81 -0.06
N GLU A 79 -9.84 20.51 1.05
CA GLU A 79 -10.44 21.85 1.03
C GLU A 79 -9.53 22.91 0.41
N ARG A 80 -8.21 22.65 0.39
CA ARG A 80 -7.16 23.60 0.03
C ARG A 80 -6.39 23.18 -1.23
N LYS A 81 -6.94 22.26 -2.02
CA LYS A 81 -6.25 21.69 -3.17
C LYS A 81 -6.04 22.66 -4.34
N GLU A 82 -6.89 23.66 -4.53
CA GLU A 82 -6.79 24.56 -5.70
C GLU A 82 -5.52 25.42 -5.71
N GLN A 83 -5.02 25.85 -4.54
CA GLN A 83 -3.72 26.51 -4.46
C GLN A 83 -2.56 25.55 -4.79
N LEU A 84 -2.69 24.26 -4.47
CA LEU A 84 -1.70 23.25 -4.85
C LEU A 84 -1.72 23.00 -6.35
N TYR A 85 -2.89 23.01 -6.99
CA TYR A 85 -3.00 22.96 -8.46
C TYR A 85 -2.33 24.16 -9.12
N ALA A 86 -2.52 25.37 -8.58
CA ALA A 86 -1.89 26.57 -9.09
C ALA A 86 -0.35 26.49 -9.02
N ILE A 87 0.20 25.95 -7.93
CA ILE A 87 1.65 25.76 -7.78
C ILE A 87 2.15 24.61 -8.68
N SER A 88 1.42 23.50 -8.72
CA SER A 88 1.75 22.31 -9.51
C SER A 88 1.82 22.60 -11.02
N HIS A 89 1.06 23.58 -11.52
CA HIS A 89 1.14 24.03 -12.90
C HIS A 89 2.58 24.33 -13.37
N HIS A 90 3.39 24.94 -12.50
CA HIS A 90 4.78 25.26 -12.80
C HIS A 90 5.71 24.04 -12.88
N SER A 91 5.26 22.86 -12.47
CA SER A 91 6.00 21.60 -12.65
C SER A 91 5.92 21.06 -14.09
N GLY A 92 5.19 21.75 -14.97
CA GLY A 92 4.94 21.28 -16.32
C GLY A 92 3.70 20.39 -16.44
N ALA A 93 3.10 19.97 -15.33
CA ALA A 93 1.98 19.05 -15.33
C ALA A 93 0.68 19.70 -15.84
N THR A 94 -0.12 18.95 -16.61
CA THR A 94 -1.51 19.33 -16.87
C THR A 94 -2.36 19.25 -15.60
N ARG A 95 -3.61 19.76 -15.63
CA ARG A 95 -4.51 19.60 -14.48
C ARG A 95 -4.82 18.12 -14.19
N ALA A 96 -4.98 17.29 -15.23
CA ALA A 96 -5.19 15.85 -15.08
C ALA A 96 -3.96 15.15 -14.51
N ASP A 97 -2.76 15.58 -14.92
CA ASP A 97 -1.50 15.08 -14.36
C ASP A 97 -1.29 15.50 -12.90
N SER A 98 -1.63 16.74 -12.57
CA SER A 98 -1.58 17.28 -11.20
C SER A 98 -2.61 16.60 -10.30
N TRP A 99 -3.76 16.20 -10.85
CA TRP A 99 -4.80 15.46 -10.12
C TRP A 99 -4.24 14.14 -9.58
N ILE A 100 -3.39 13.44 -10.34
CA ILE A 100 -2.75 12.20 -9.88
C ILE A 100 -1.83 12.47 -8.67
N ASP A 101 -1.05 13.55 -8.68
CA ASP A 101 -0.13 13.87 -7.58
C ASP A 101 -0.89 14.38 -6.33
N ILE A 102 -1.81 15.32 -6.51
CA ILE A 102 -2.53 15.97 -5.40
C ILE A 102 -3.60 15.04 -4.82
N GLU A 103 -4.52 14.57 -5.66
CA GLU A 103 -5.66 13.78 -5.20
C GLU A 103 -5.25 12.33 -4.94
N GLY A 104 -4.27 11.80 -5.68
CA GLY A 104 -3.66 10.52 -5.34
C GLY A 104 -3.00 10.57 -3.96
N GLY A 105 -2.29 11.65 -3.62
CA GLY A 105 -1.73 11.85 -2.27
C GLY A 105 -2.80 11.92 -1.20
N ASN A 106 -3.85 12.73 -1.40
CA ASN A 106 -4.98 12.83 -0.47
C ASN A 106 -5.74 11.51 -0.30
N SER A 107 -6.00 10.80 -1.40
CA SER A 107 -6.66 9.49 -1.38
C SER A 107 -5.81 8.43 -0.65
N THR A 108 -4.49 8.54 -0.75
CA THR A 108 -3.57 7.69 0.02
C THR A 108 -3.75 7.88 1.52
N LEU A 109 -3.84 9.12 2.00
CA LEU A 109 -4.14 9.42 3.40
C LEU A 109 -5.49 8.83 3.85
N PHE A 110 -6.54 8.99 3.04
CA PHE A 110 -7.86 8.39 3.34
C PHE A 110 -7.79 6.86 3.41
N THR A 111 -7.05 6.24 2.49
CA THR A 111 -6.91 4.78 2.42
C THR A 111 -6.21 4.25 3.67
N TYR A 112 -5.08 4.84 4.06
CA TYR A 112 -4.36 4.44 5.28
C TYR A 112 -5.13 4.75 6.55
N ALA A 113 -5.91 5.84 6.60
CA ALA A 113 -6.82 6.09 7.70
C ALA A 113 -7.87 4.97 7.82
N SER A 114 -8.48 4.58 6.70
CA SER A 114 -9.46 3.49 6.66
C SER A 114 -8.86 2.14 7.09
N LEU A 115 -7.68 1.79 6.57
CA LEU A 115 -6.95 0.57 6.94
C LEU A 115 -6.59 0.57 8.43
N GLY A 116 -6.03 1.67 8.94
CA GLY A 116 -5.71 1.81 10.37
C GLY A 116 -6.93 1.64 11.27
N SER A 117 -8.06 2.26 10.92
CA SER A 117 -9.30 2.13 11.69
C SER A 117 -9.96 0.76 11.63
N ARG A 118 -9.74 0.00 10.55
CA ARG A 118 -10.39 -1.30 10.35
C ARG A 118 -9.56 -2.47 10.84
N GLU A 119 -8.25 -2.41 10.68
CA GLU A 119 -7.36 -3.58 10.78
C GLU A 119 -6.31 -3.48 11.89
N LEU A 120 -6.02 -2.29 12.42
CA LEU A 120 -5.10 -2.14 13.55
C LEU A 120 -5.86 -2.14 14.90
N PRO A 121 -5.22 -2.58 15.99
CA PRO A 121 -5.86 -2.60 17.30
C PRO A 121 -5.92 -1.20 17.93
N SER A 122 -6.64 -1.07 19.04
CA SER A 122 -6.41 0.02 19.99
C SER A 122 -5.10 -0.24 20.74
N GLY A 123 -4.30 0.79 20.96
CA GLY A 123 -2.93 0.69 21.50
C GLY A 123 -1.83 0.83 20.43
N ASN A 124 -0.60 0.46 20.81
CA ASN A 124 0.62 0.64 20.00
C ASN A 124 1.36 -0.68 19.72
N ILE A 125 0.72 -1.82 19.94
CA ILE A 125 1.29 -3.15 19.69
C ILE A 125 0.34 -3.88 18.75
N VAL A 126 0.87 -4.52 17.70
CA VAL A 126 0.09 -5.42 16.85
C VAL A 126 0.50 -6.86 17.16
N HIS A 127 -0.47 -7.71 17.46
CA HIS A 127 -0.27 -9.14 17.60
C HIS A 127 -0.33 -9.80 16.21
N GLU A 128 0.77 -10.39 15.75
CA GLU A 128 0.83 -11.21 14.53
C GLU A 128 0.55 -12.68 14.90
N GLY A 129 -0.67 -12.92 15.36
CA GLY A 129 -1.15 -14.22 15.83
C GLY A 129 -1.57 -15.19 14.72
N PRO A 130 -2.10 -16.38 15.10
CA PRO A 130 -2.36 -16.78 16.48
C PRO A 130 -1.09 -17.14 17.26
N ALA A 131 -1.17 -17.15 18.59
CA ALA A 131 -0.12 -17.71 19.43
C ALA A 131 0.00 -19.23 19.19
N LEU A 132 1.23 -19.71 19.17
CA LEU A 132 1.61 -21.08 18.83
C LEU A 132 1.90 -21.87 20.10
N PRO A 133 1.26 -23.03 20.33
CA PRO A 133 1.61 -23.89 21.45
C PRO A 133 3.00 -24.49 21.23
N LEU A 134 3.87 -24.35 22.24
CA LEU A 134 5.26 -24.86 22.21
C LEU A 134 5.50 -25.93 23.28
N SER A 135 4.43 -26.40 23.93
CA SER A 135 4.50 -27.42 24.98
C SER A 135 3.27 -28.32 24.98
N LYS A 136 3.46 -29.58 25.39
CA LYS A 136 2.39 -30.59 25.47
C LYS A 136 1.30 -30.25 26.50
N LEU A 137 1.68 -29.62 27.61
CA LEU A 137 0.74 -29.23 28.68
C LEU A 137 0.09 -27.86 28.43
N GLY A 138 0.42 -27.17 27.35
CA GLY A 138 -0.11 -25.83 27.04
C GLY A 138 0.42 -24.70 27.92
N SER A 139 1.41 -24.95 28.80
CA SER A 139 1.94 -23.95 29.73
C SER A 139 2.98 -23.00 29.12
N PHE A 140 3.47 -23.30 27.92
CA PHE A 140 4.46 -22.53 27.17
C PHE A 140 4.05 -22.41 25.70
N ALA A 141 4.07 -21.18 25.20
CA ALA A 141 3.67 -20.79 23.85
C ALA A 141 4.59 -19.69 23.32
N GLY A 142 4.52 -19.44 22.02
CA GLY A 142 5.22 -18.34 21.35
C GLY A 142 4.28 -17.57 20.43
N THR A 143 4.54 -16.28 20.24
CA THR A 143 3.82 -15.45 19.26
C THR A 143 4.74 -14.40 18.66
N HIS A 144 4.28 -13.70 17.64
CA HIS A 144 4.95 -12.53 17.09
C HIS A 144 4.18 -11.26 17.44
N ILE A 145 4.91 -10.21 17.80
CA ILE A 145 4.37 -8.86 17.93
C ILE A 145 5.10 -7.90 17.00
N LEU A 146 4.44 -6.81 16.66
CA LEU A 146 5.03 -5.65 16.03
C LEU A 146 4.90 -4.44 16.96
N VAL A 147 5.99 -3.72 17.14
CA VAL A 147 6.05 -2.51 17.98
C VAL A 147 6.69 -1.35 17.21
N PRO A 148 6.36 -0.08 17.50
CA PRO A 148 7.06 1.07 16.94
C PRO A 148 8.58 0.95 17.17
N ARG A 149 9.39 1.18 16.12
CA ARG A 149 10.85 0.99 16.20
C ARG A 149 11.57 1.94 17.16
N GLY A 150 10.97 3.11 17.42
CA GLY A 150 11.59 4.13 18.27
C GLY A 150 12.74 4.91 17.61
N GLY A 151 12.76 4.97 16.28
CA GLY A 151 13.64 5.83 15.50
C GLY A 151 12.85 6.75 14.55
N LEU A 152 13.55 7.39 13.62
CA LEU A 152 12.98 8.28 12.61
C LEU A 152 12.90 7.61 11.24
N ALA A 153 11.90 8.00 10.45
CA ALA A 153 11.82 7.68 9.04
C ALA A 153 12.35 8.86 8.20
N VAL A 154 13.44 8.66 7.47
CA VAL A 154 13.97 9.64 6.52
C VAL A 154 13.49 9.27 5.13
N HIS A 155 12.77 10.18 4.47
CA HIS A 155 12.23 9.99 3.14
C HIS A 155 12.92 10.93 2.16
N ILE A 156 13.76 10.38 1.28
CA ILE A 156 14.39 11.12 0.17
C ILE A 156 13.58 10.85 -1.08
N ASN A 157 12.91 11.86 -1.61
CA ASN A 157 11.92 11.72 -2.67
C ASN A 157 12.42 12.27 -4.02
N ALA A 158 11.86 11.72 -5.10
CA ALA A 158 12.08 12.16 -6.46
C ALA A 158 11.25 13.41 -6.82
N PHE A 159 11.51 13.98 -7.99
CA PHE A 159 10.88 15.23 -8.46
C PHE A 159 9.49 15.03 -9.06
N ASN A 160 9.14 13.81 -9.45
CA ASN A 160 7.98 13.51 -10.29
C ASN A 160 6.64 13.64 -9.54
N PHE A 161 6.61 13.27 -8.27
CA PHE A 161 5.43 13.31 -7.40
C PHE A 161 5.75 14.01 -6.07
N PRO A 162 5.87 15.34 -6.04
CA PRO A 162 6.24 16.08 -4.83
C PRO A 162 5.24 15.94 -3.68
N ILE A 163 3.96 15.69 -4.00
CA ILE A 163 2.90 15.51 -3.00
C ILE A 163 2.66 14.03 -2.75
N TRP A 164 2.31 13.27 -3.78
CA TRP A 164 1.98 11.85 -3.63
C TRP A 164 3.17 11.08 -3.05
N GLY A 165 4.38 11.26 -3.58
CA GLY A 165 5.58 10.55 -3.10
C GLY A 165 5.95 10.88 -1.65
N MET A 166 5.55 12.05 -1.15
CA MET A 166 5.68 12.38 0.27
C MET A 166 4.59 11.70 1.10
N LEU A 167 3.33 11.88 0.71
CA LEU A 167 2.19 11.43 1.49
C LEU A 167 2.06 9.90 1.52
N GLU A 168 2.47 9.21 0.46
CA GLU A 168 2.45 7.75 0.39
C GLU A 168 3.45 7.07 1.33
N LYS A 169 4.53 7.77 1.68
CA LYS A 169 5.51 7.33 2.68
C LYS A 169 5.17 7.81 4.09
N PHE A 170 4.71 9.06 4.20
CA PHE A 170 4.30 9.67 5.47
C PHE A 170 3.12 8.94 6.11
N ALA A 171 2.10 8.54 5.33
CA ALA A 171 0.92 7.89 5.88
C ALA A 171 1.24 6.59 6.66
N PRO A 172 1.97 5.60 6.10
CA PRO A 172 2.31 4.39 6.83
C PRO A 172 3.31 4.61 7.98
N SER A 173 4.28 5.52 7.84
CA SER A 173 5.25 5.80 8.91
C SER A 173 4.59 6.53 10.10
N PHE A 174 3.73 7.50 9.82
CA PHE A 174 2.91 8.16 10.83
C PHE A 174 2.01 7.15 11.54
N LEU A 175 1.32 6.27 10.79
CA LEU A 175 0.46 5.24 11.40
C LEU A 175 1.26 4.29 12.29
N ALA A 176 2.49 3.93 11.89
CA ALA A 176 3.43 3.13 12.70
C ALA A 176 4.01 3.86 13.92
N GLY A 177 3.74 5.16 14.09
CA GLY A 177 4.26 5.96 15.20
C GLY A 177 5.73 6.39 15.01
N MET A 178 6.21 6.48 13.77
CA MET A 178 7.56 6.95 13.44
C MET A 178 7.55 8.42 12.97
N PRO A 179 8.29 9.32 13.64
CA PRO A 179 8.47 10.70 13.17
C PRO A 179 9.29 10.73 11.87
N CYS A 180 8.96 11.67 10.99
CA CYS A 180 9.50 11.71 9.63
C CYS A 180 10.35 12.96 9.35
N ILE A 181 11.42 12.78 8.59
CA ILE A 181 12.16 13.86 7.92
C ILE A 181 12.00 13.66 6.41
N VAL A 182 11.33 14.59 5.74
CA VAL A 182 11.12 14.55 4.29
C VAL A 182 12.14 15.44 3.61
N LYS A 183 12.83 14.90 2.59
CA LYS A 183 13.72 15.63 1.70
C LYS A 183 13.19 15.45 0.27
N PRO A 184 12.46 16.42 -0.31
CA PRO A 184 12.05 16.38 -1.71
C PRO A 184 13.24 16.59 -2.66
N ALA A 185 13.09 16.19 -3.92
CA ALA A 185 14.01 16.61 -4.97
C ALA A 185 13.92 18.13 -5.16
N THR A 186 15.07 18.76 -5.37
CA THR A 186 15.18 20.23 -5.39
C THR A 186 14.36 20.88 -6.51
N ALA A 187 14.24 20.22 -7.67
CA ALA A 187 13.59 20.78 -8.85
C ALA A 187 12.12 21.18 -8.61
N THR A 188 11.40 20.42 -7.78
CA THR A 188 9.96 20.58 -7.54
C THR A 188 9.63 20.71 -6.05
N SER A 189 10.63 21.05 -5.22
CA SER A 189 10.49 21.11 -3.77
C SER A 189 9.55 22.20 -3.28
N TYR A 190 9.28 23.23 -4.10
CA TYR A 190 8.30 24.28 -3.82
C TYR A 190 6.89 23.72 -3.61
N LEU A 191 6.53 22.62 -4.28
CA LEU A 191 5.21 22.00 -4.12
C LEU A 191 5.13 21.18 -2.83
N THR A 192 6.19 20.43 -2.50
CA THR A 192 6.28 19.72 -1.22
C THR A 192 6.29 20.69 -0.04
N GLU A 193 7.03 21.79 -0.13
CA GLU A 193 7.09 22.83 0.90
C GLU A 193 5.70 23.42 1.17
N ALA A 194 4.96 23.76 0.11
CA ALA A 194 3.61 24.27 0.24
C ALA A 194 2.66 23.28 0.94
N VAL A 195 2.74 21.99 0.64
CA VAL A 195 1.92 20.98 1.32
C VAL A 195 2.34 20.80 2.78
N VAL A 196 3.64 20.75 3.09
CA VAL A 196 4.10 20.65 4.49
C VAL A 196 3.67 21.87 5.30
N ARG A 197 3.68 23.07 4.70
CA ARG A 197 3.18 24.28 5.34
C ARG A 197 1.71 24.16 5.71
N LEU A 198 0.87 23.63 4.82
CA LEU A 198 -0.52 23.33 5.12
C LEU A 198 -0.69 22.26 6.20
N MET A 199 0.16 21.24 6.22
CA MET A 199 0.15 20.20 7.25
C MET A 199 0.53 20.76 8.64
N ASP A 200 1.44 21.73 8.70
CA ASP A 200 1.84 22.43 9.93
C ASP A 200 0.72 23.37 10.40
N GLU A 201 0.21 24.23 9.51
CA GLU A 201 -0.89 25.19 9.77
C GLU A 201 -2.18 24.51 10.24
N SER A 202 -2.40 23.24 9.89
CA SER A 202 -3.60 22.51 10.31
C SER A 202 -3.63 22.24 11.81
N GLY A 203 -2.48 22.24 12.50
CA GLY A 203 -2.36 21.89 13.92
C GLY A 203 -2.77 20.44 14.24
N LEU A 204 -2.90 19.58 13.22
CA LEU A 204 -3.38 18.20 13.39
C LEU A 204 -2.24 17.24 13.72
N LEU A 205 -1.01 17.59 13.36
CA LEU A 205 0.16 16.74 13.58
C LEU A 205 0.78 17.03 14.95
N PRO A 206 1.10 16.00 15.75
CA PRO A 206 1.83 16.21 16.99
C PRO A 206 3.23 16.81 16.74
N ALA A 207 3.72 17.62 17.66
CA ALA A 207 5.04 18.26 17.55
C ALA A 207 6.15 17.22 17.29
N GLY A 208 7.06 17.53 16.36
CA GLY A 208 8.19 16.67 15.99
C GLY A 208 7.85 15.45 15.14
N SER A 209 6.58 15.25 14.75
CA SER A 209 6.16 14.12 13.91
C SER A 209 6.52 14.28 12.42
N LEU A 210 6.67 15.51 11.94
CA LEU A 210 7.04 15.84 10.56
C LEU A 210 8.08 16.96 10.55
N GLN A 211 9.10 16.80 9.71
CA GLN A 211 10.13 17.79 9.41
C GLN A 211 10.42 17.79 7.91
N LEU A 212 10.89 18.93 7.39
CA LEU A 212 11.17 19.14 5.96
C LEU A 212 12.57 19.70 5.74
N VAL A 213 13.27 19.16 4.75
CA VAL A 213 14.61 19.59 4.33
C VAL A 213 14.58 20.07 2.89
N ILE A 214 14.76 21.37 2.68
CA ILE A 214 15.00 21.96 1.37
C ILE A 214 16.50 22.04 1.11
N GLY A 215 16.98 21.37 0.07
CA GLY A 215 18.41 21.38 -0.31
C GLY A 215 19.13 20.06 -0.01
N GLY A 216 20.40 20.12 0.37
CA GLY A 216 21.26 18.94 0.56
C GLY A 216 21.00 18.23 1.89
N THR A 217 21.37 16.95 1.98
CA THR A 217 21.25 16.14 3.20
C THR A 217 22.40 16.35 4.19
N GLY A 218 23.45 17.09 3.84
CA GLY A 218 24.62 17.32 4.70
C GLY A 218 25.14 16.03 5.34
N ASP A 219 25.27 16.03 6.66
CA ASP A 219 25.69 14.89 7.48
C ASP A 219 24.50 14.10 8.10
N LEU A 220 23.26 14.34 7.66
CA LEU A 220 22.05 13.68 8.18
C LEU A 220 22.19 12.15 8.17
N LEU A 221 22.64 11.59 7.05
CA LEU A 221 22.75 10.15 6.87
C LEU A 221 23.84 9.53 7.74
N ASP A 222 24.89 10.31 8.02
CA ASP A 222 26.01 9.87 8.87
C ASP A 222 25.62 9.81 10.36
N ARG A 223 24.44 10.33 10.71
CA ARG A 223 23.91 10.41 12.07
C ARG A 223 22.75 9.43 12.34
N LEU A 224 22.36 8.63 11.34
CA LEU A 224 21.30 7.64 11.49
C LEU A 224 21.75 6.43 12.31
N GLN A 225 20.84 5.90 13.12
CA GLN A 225 21.02 4.78 14.04
C GLN A 225 20.17 3.58 13.60
N GLY A 226 20.41 2.39 14.17
CA GLY A 226 19.74 1.15 13.71
C GLY A 226 18.21 1.10 13.84
N GLN A 227 17.62 2.00 14.64
CA GLN A 227 16.16 2.15 14.75
C GLN A 227 15.56 3.10 13.71
N ASP A 228 16.39 3.90 13.04
CA ASP A 228 15.95 4.77 11.95
C ASP A 228 15.68 3.92 10.69
N VAL A 229 14.95 4.48 9.73
CA VAL A 229 14.67 3.88 8.41
C VAL A 229 14.96 4.93 7.35
N LEU A 230 15.66 4.54 6.27
CA LEU A 230 15.86 5.40 5.11
C LEU A 230 15.09 4.85 3.91
N THR A 231 14.20 5.67 3.36
CA THR A 231 13.40 5.35 2.17
C THR A 231 13.79 6.32 1.06
N PHE A 232 14.29 5.80 -0.05
CA PHE A 232 14.78 6.58 -1.19
C PHE A 232 13.95 6.29 -2.45
N THR A 233 13.55 7.33 -3.17
CA THR A 233 13.07 7.25 -4.56
C THR A 233 13.92 8.17 -5.45
N GLY A 234 14.45 7.64 -6.54
CA GLY A 234 15.27 8.39 -7.51
C GLY A 234 16.11 7.47 -8.39
N SER A 235 17.25 7.94 -8.89
CA SER A 235 18.05 7.12 -9.81
C SER A 235 18.74 5.93 -9.14
N ALA A 236 18.97 4.85 -9.90
CA ALA A 236 19.65 3.65 -9.42
C ALA A 236 21.08 3.94 -8.93
N ASP A 237 21.81 4.82 -9.61
CA ASP A 237 23.16 5.24 -9.22
C ASP A 237 23.18 5.98 -7.88
N THR A 238 22.18 6.86 -7.65
CA THR A 238 22.04 7.56 -6.37
C THR A 238 21.67 6.57 -5.27
N ALA A 239 20.73 5.64 -5.52
CA ALA A 239 20.38 4.59 -4.57
C ALA A 239 21.61 3.75 -4.17
N ALA A 240 22.45 3.36 -5.14
CA ALA A 240 23.66 2.59 -4.88
C ALA A 240 24.66 3.36 -4.00
N ARG A 241 24.88 4.66 -4.29
CA ARG A 241 25.74 5.53 -3.48
C ARG A 241 25.22 5.69 -2.05
N LEU A 242 23.91 5.90 -1.89
CA LEU A 242 23.28 6.03 -0.57
C LEU A 242 23.39 4.72 0.21
N ARG A 243 23.08 3.59 -0.42
CA ARG A 243 23.20 2.25 0.19
C ARG A 243 24.63 1.95 0.66
N ALA A 244 25.63 2.47 -0.04
CA ALA A 244 27.04 2.33 0.30
C ALA A 244 27.51 3.27 1.43
N ASN A 245 26.64 4.10 2.02
CA ASN A 245 27.03 4.98 3.12
C ASN A 245 27.55 4.14 4.33
N PRO A 246 28.75 4.42 4.84
CA PRO A 246 29.37 3.61 5.90
C PRO A 246 28.55 3.53 7.19
N GLN A 247 27.82 4.59 7.55
CA GLN A 247 27.04 4.63 8.78
C GLN A 247 25.75 3.82 8.66
N LEU A 248 25.10 3.85 7.49
CA LEU A 248 23.94 2.99 7.22
C LEU A 248 24.33 1.51 7.33
N ILE A 249 25.45 1.13 6.73
CA ILE A 249 25.99 -0.23 6.79
C ILE A 249 26.35 -0.60 8.23
N ARG A 250 27.15 0.24 8.91
CA ARG A 250 27.61 0.00 10.28
C ARG A 250 26.46 -0.20 11.25
N ASN A 251 25.41 0.61 11.13
CA ASN A 251 24.26 0.56 12.02
C ASN A 251 23.15 -0.37 11.52
N SER A 252 23.33 -1.03 10.37
CA SER A 252 22.32 -1.89 9.72
C SER A 252 20.97 -1.19 9.59
N VAL A 253 21.01 0.09 9.19
CA VAL A 253 19.80 0.90 8.99
C VAL A 253 19.00 0.30 7.82
N PRO A 254 17.72 -0.07 8.00
CA PRO A 254 16.88 -0.47 6.88
C PRO A 254 16.85 0.59 5.79
N PHE A 255 17.23 0.18 4.58
CA PHE A 255 17.28 1.03 3.39
C PHE A 255 16.30 0.48 2.35
N ASN A 256 15.21 1.19 2.14
CA ASN A 256 14.28 0.93 1.04
C ASN A 256 14.65 1.82 -0.15
N ALA A 257 14.74 1.23 -1.34
CA ALA A 257 14.97 1.96 -2.57
C ALA A 257 13.91 1.61 -3.61
N GLU A 258 13.33 2.65 -4.19
CA GLU A 258 12.64 2.64 -5.45
C GLU A 258 13.52 3.37 -6.47
N ALA A 259 13.88 2.69 -7.55
CA ALA A 259 14.81 3.20 -8.54
C ALA A 259 14.27 3.12 -9.98
N ASP A 260 15.09 3.57 -10.93
CA ASP A 260 14.85 3.49 -12.38
C ASP A 260 14.29 2.13 -12.80
N SER A 261 13.33 2.11 -13.71
CA SER A 261 12.58 0.90 -14.06
C SER A 261 12.13 0.88 -15.52
N LEU A 262 12.56 -0.15 -16.23
CA LEU A 262 12.20 -0.38 -17.64
C LEU A 262 10.92 -1.20 -17.75
N ASN A 263 9.81 -0.60 -17.27
CA ASN A 263 8.49 -1.23 -17.29
C ASN A 263 8.07 -1.61 -18.71
N CYS A 264 7.35 -2.73 -18.82
CA CYS A 264 6.92 -3.23 -20.12
C CYS A 264 5.41 -3.43 -20.23
N ALA A 265 4.90 -3.35 -21.46
CA ALA A 265 3.57 -3.86 -21.81
C ALA A 265 3.73 -4.93 -22.88
N ILE A 266 3.07 -6.07 -22.67
CA ILE A 266 3.09 -7.22 -23.57
C ILE A 266 1.72 -7.34 -24.23
N LEU A 267 1.68 -7.27 -25.56
CA LEU A 267 0.51 -7.67 -26.33
C LEU A 267 0.59 -9.18 -26.54
N ALA A 268 -0.38 -9.94 -26.05
CA ALA A 268 -0.35 -11.40 -26.13
C ALA A 268 -0.61 -11.92 -27.57
N PRO A 269 -0.15 -13.14 -27.91
CA PRO A 269 -0.23 -13.65 -29.28
C PRO A 269 -1.67 -13.97 -29.72
N ASP A 270 -2.62 -14.11 -28.80
CA ASP A 270 -4.03 -14.36 -29.10
C ASP A 270 -4.78 -13.12 -29.59
N VAL A 271 -4.18 -11.92 -29.47
CA VAL A 271 -4.79 -10.64 -29.82
C VAL A 271 -4.41 -10.21 -31.25
N SER A 272 -5.41 -9.95 -32.08
CA SER A 272 -5.27 -9.46 -33.45
C SER A 272 -5.70 -7.98 -33.57
N PRO A 273 -5.33 -7.27 -34.65
CA PRO A 273 -5.75 -5.87 -34.87
C PRO A 273 -7.26 -5.62 -34.89
N ASP A 274 -8.08 -6.67 -35.06
CA ASP A 274 -9.55 -6.57 -35.06
C ASP A 274 -10.15 -6.74 -33.65
N ASP A 275 -9.35 -7.16 -32.66
CA ASP A 275 -9.78 -7.33 -31.28
C ASP A 275 -9.73 -6.01 -30.50
N GLU A 276 -10.67 -5.83 -29.58
CA GLU A 276 -10.71 -4.66 -28.69
C GLU A 276 -9.45 -4.54 -27.83
N GLU A 277 -8.89 -5.68 -27.41
CA GLU A 277 -7.65 -5.77 -26.66
C GLU A 277 -6.47 -5.10 -27.39
N PHE A 278 -6.45 -5.11 -28.72
CA PHE A 278 -5.43 -4.42 -29.49
C PHE A 278 -5.52 -2.90 -29.27
N GLU A 279 -6.71 -2.33 -29.42
CA GLU A 279 -6.93 -0.89 -29.19
C GLU A 279 -6.69 -0.49 -27.73
N LEU A 280 -7.00 -1.38 -26.78
CA LEU A 280 -6.67 -1.19 -25.37
C LEU A 280 -5.14 -1.10 -25.16
N PHE A 281 -4.36 -1.99 -25.78
CA PHE A 281 -2.90 -1.94 -25.74
C PHE A 281 -2.36 -0.61 -26.30
N ILE A 282 -2.83 -0.19 -27.49
CA ILE A 282 -2.43 1.08 -28.10
C ILE A 282 -2.77 2.27 -27.19
N LYS A 283 -3.98 2.27 -26.62
CA LYS A 283 -4.44 3.33 -25.70
C LYS A 283 -3.58 3.38 -24.44
N GLU A 284 -3.27 2.23 -23.85
CA GLU A 284 -2.49 2.12 -22.62
C GLU A 284 -1.07 2.61 -22.83
N VAL A 285 -0.37 2.12 -23.86
CA VAL A 285 1.00 2.53 -24.19
C VAL A 285 1.06 4.04 -24.44
N ALA A 286 0.19 4.58 -25.30
CA ALA A 286 0.19 6.00 -25.59
C ALA A 286 -0.18 6.87 -24.37
N ARG A 287 -1.09 6.42 -23.50
CA ARG A 287 -1.44 7.13 -22.27
C ARG A 287 -0.24 7.15 -21.32
N GLU A 288 0.43 6.02 -21.11
CA GLU A 288 1.57 5.93 -20.19
C GLU A 288 2.80 6.70 -20.68
N MET A 289 2.98 6.84 -21.99
CA MET A 289 3.99 7.73 -22.58
C MET A 289 3.69 9.21 -22.34
N THR A 290 2.41 9.61 -22.23
CA THR A 290 2.01 11.03 -22.31
C THR A 290 1.53 11.61 -20.98
N THR A 291 0.96 10.80 -20.08
CA THR A 291 0.65 11.23 -18.71
C THR A 291 1.91 11.68 -17.98
N LYS A 292 1.89 12.90 -17.45
CA LYS A 292 3.04 13.60 -16.84
C LYS A 292 4.26 13.65 -17.76
N ALA A 293 4.05 13.76 -19.08
CA ALA A 293 5.12 13.69 -20.09
C ALA A 293 6.03 12.46 -19.88
N GLY A 294 5.45 11.32 -19.47
CA GLY A 294 6.19 10.08 -19.22
C GLY A 294 7.08 10.09 -17.97
N GLN A 295 7.03 11.12 -17.13
CA GLN A 295 7.84 11.23 -15.90
C GLN A 295 7.23 10.45 -14.72
N LYS A 296 6.76 9.23 -14.97
CA LYS A 296 6.31 8.30 -13.93
C LYS A 296 7.32 7.15 -13.87
N CYS A 297 7.73 6.77 -12.66
CA CYS A 297 8.53 5.57 -12.42
C CYS A 297 7.84 4.31 -12.96
N THR A 298 6.51 4.34 -13.04
CA THR A 298 5.63 3.29 -13.58
C THR A 298 5.27 3.48 -15.05
N ALA A 299 5.85 4.41 -15.81
CA ALA A 299 5.51 4.57 -17.24
C ALA A 299 6.06 3.41 -18.10
N ILE A 300 5.34 3.05 -19.17
CA ILE A 300 5.74 1.98 -20.10
C ILE A 300 6.94 2.46 -20.94
N ARG A 301 8.09 1.80 -20.79
CA ARG A 301 9.34 2.09 -21.54
C ARG A 301 9.56 1.13 -22.70
N ARG A 302 9.02 -0.10 -22.59
CA ARG A 302 9.16 -1.17 -23.57
C ARG A 302 7.77 -1.73 -23.93
N ALA A 303 7.45 -1.78 -25.21
CA ALA A 303 6.21 -2.37 -25.70
C ALA A 303 6.56 -3.61 -26.52
N ILE A 304 6.28 -4.78 -25.96
CA ILE A 304 6.65 -6.10 -26.47
C ILE A 304 5.45 -6.66 -27.24
N VAL A 305 5.60 -6.88 -28.54
CA VAL A 305 4.48 -7.19 -29.46
C VAL A 305 4.81 -8.35 -30.40
N PRO A 306 3.82 -9.16 -30.83
CA PRO A 306 4.06 -10.23 -31.81
C PRO A 306 4.66 -9.64 -33.09
N ALA A 307 5.69 -10.28 -33.65
CA ALA A 307 6.39 -9.81 -34.84
C ALA A 307 5.42 -9.53 -36.02
N ARG A 308 4.43 -10.40 -36.20
CA ARG A 308 3.35 -10.25 -37.21
C ARG A 308 2.44 -9.02 -37.03
N HIS A 309 2.46 -8.37 -35.88
CA HIS A 309 1.62 -7.20 -35.56
C HIS A 309 2.45 -5.93 -35.32
N LEU A 310 3.78 -6.00 -35.46
CA LEU A 310 4.69 -4.87 -35.22
C LEU A 310 4.30 -3.62 -36.03
N ASP A 311 4.12 -3.76 -37.34
CA ASP A 311 3.78 -2.65 -38.23
C ASP A 311 2.41 -2.04 -37.91
N ALA A 312 1.43 -2.89 -37.59
CA ALA A 312 0.09 -2.45 -37.22
C ALA A 312 0.11 -1.64 -35.91
N VAL A 313 0.85 -2.12 -34.90
CA VAL A 313 1.03 -1.42 -33.62
C VAL A 313 1.76 -0.11 -33.84
N ALA A 314 2.88 -0.13 -34.58
CA ALA A 314 3.67 1.05 -34.89
C ALA A 314 2.83 2.14 -35.58
N SER A 315 2.06 1.77 -36.61
CA SER A 315 1.16 2.71 -37.30
C SER A 315 0.13 3.31 -36.35
N ARG A 316 -0.57 2.48 -35.55
CA ARG A 316 -1.63 2.95 -34.66
C ARG A 316 -1.11 3.83 -33.52
N LEU A 317 0.06 3.51 -32.96
CA LEU A 317 0.71 4.37 -31.98
C LEU A 317 1.13 5.71 -32.59
N ARG A 318 1.69 5.72 -33.80
CA ARG A 318 2.02 6.97 -34.52
C ARG A 318 0.79 7.86 -34.70
N ASP A 319 -0.29 7.29 -35.22
CA ASP A 319 -1.54 8.03 -35.46
C ASP A 319 -2.14 8.59 -34.16
N ARG A 320 -1.99 7.86 -33.06
CA ARG A 320 -2.47 8.29 -31.74
C ARG A 320 -1.58 9.38 -31.15
N LEU A 321 -0.27 9.22 -31.20
CA LEU A 321 0.71 10.18 -30.67
C LEU A 321 0.70 11.50 -31.45
N ALA A 322 0.46 11.47 -32.76
CA ALA A 322 0.31 12.66 -33.60
C ALA A 322 -0.86 13.57 -33.18
N LYS A 323 -1.85 13.04 -32.43
CA LYS A 323 -2.99 13.80 -31.90
C LYS A 323 -2.72 14.43 -30.53
N VAL A 324 -1.55 14.15 -29.92
CA VAL A 324 -1.19 14.66 -28.60
C VAL A 324 -0.64 16.07 -28.75
N VAL A 325 -1.46 17.04 -28.35
CA VAL A 325 -1.06 18.45 -28.33
C VAL A 325 -0.17 18.70 -27.11
N VAL A 326 1.09 19.06 -27.36
CA VAL A 326 2.06 19.46 -26.35
C VAL A 326 2.03 20.98 -26.17
N GLY A 327 2.14 21.47 -24.94
CA GLY A 327 2.20 22.91 -24.70
C GLY A 327 1.94 23.31 -23.26
N ASP A 328 1.80 24.61 -23.05
CA ASP A 328 1.37 25.20 -21.79
C ASP A 328 0.00 24.62 -21.37
N PRO A 329 -0.10 23.97 -20.20
CA PRO A 329 -1.35 23.44 -19.67
C PRO A 329 -2.52 24.41 -19.57
N ALA A 330 -2.27 25.73 -19.55
CA ALA A 330 -3.33 26.75 -19.53
C ALA A 330 -4.00 26.95 -20.90
N VAL A 331 -3.38 26.47 -21.99
CA VAL A 331 -3.92 26.61 -23.35
C VAL A 331 -4.94 25.50 -23.62
N GLU A 332 -6.12 25.90 -24.13
CA GLU A 332 -7.18 24.95 -24.49
C GLU A 332 -6.69 23.92 -25.52
N GLY A 333 -7.05 22.66 -25.29
CA GLY A 333 -6.71 21.56 -26.19
C GLY A 333 -5.35 20.91 -25.93
N VAL A 334 -4.47 21.51 -25.11
CA VAL A 334 -3.24 20.85 -24.66
C VAL A 334 -3.59 19.57 -23.87
N ARG A 335 -2.81 18.51 -24.10
CA ARG A 335 -3.00 17.18 -23.48
C ARG A 335 -1.74 16.66 -22.78
N MET A 336 -0.57 17.18 -23.15
CA MET A 336 0.70 16.87 -22.49
C MET A 336 1.44 18.16 -22.23
N GLY A 337 1.94 18.33 -21.00
CA GLY A 337 2.72 19.50 -20.62
C GLY A 337 4.23 19.32 -20.80
N ALA A 338 5.01 20.00 -19.96
CA ALA A 338 6.47 19.97 -19.99
C ALA A 338 7.06 18.89 -19.07
N LEU A 339 8.36 18.60 -19.24
CA LEU A 339 9.15 17.90 -18.24
C LEU A 339 9.40 18.83 -17.03
N ALA A 340 9.65 18.24 -15.86
CA ALA A 340 9.78 18.97 -14.58
C ALA A 340 10.87 20.06 -14.54
N SER A 341 11.90 20.00 -15.38
CA SER A 341 12.95 21.03 -15.47
C SER A 341 13.77 20.90 -16.75
N HIS A 342 14.54 21.94 -17.09
CA HIS A 342 15.51 21.88 -18.20
C HIS A 342 16.63 20.86 -17.97
N ASP A 343 17.01 20.61 -16.72
CA ASP A 343 17.99 19.57 -16.41
C ASP A 343 17.43 18.20 -16.80
N GLN A 344 16.17 17.93 -16.45
CA GLN A 344 15.48 16.71 -16.90
C GLN A 344 15.29 16.65 -18.42
N GLN A 345 15.04 17.78 -19.07
CA GLN A 345 14.96 17.84 -20.53
C GLN A 345 16.28 17.44 -21.20
N ARG A 346 17.42 17.90 -20.68
CA ARG A 346 18.75 17.50 -21.17
C ARG A 346 19.04 16.04 -20.89
N ASP A 347 18.77 15.57 -19.66
CA ASP A 347 18.94 14.17 -19.29
C ASP A 347 18.16 13.24 -20.23
N VAL A 348 16.89 13.56 -20.53
CA VAL A 348 16.06 12.77 -21.45
C VAL A 348 16.62 12.80 -22.88
N ALA A 349 17.10 13.95 -23.36
CA ALA A 349 17.71 14.06 -24.68
C ALA A 349 18.98 13.19 -24.81
N GLU A 350 19.88 13.22 -23.82
CA GLU A 350 21.11 12.41 -23.80
C GLU A 350 20.80 10.90 -23.79
N ARG A 351 19.78 10.48 -23.03
CA ARG A 351 19.33 9.07 -23.00
C ARG A 351 18.66 8.66 -24.31
N LEU A 352 17.90 9.55 -24.94
CA LEU A 352 17.32 9.31 -26.26
C LEU A 352 18.42 9.12 -27.32
N GLU A 353 19.45 9.96 -27.34
CA GLU A 353 20.59 9.80 -28.25
C GLU A 353 21.27 8.44 -28.08
N SER A 354 21.43 7.99 -26.84
CA SER A 354 21.98 6.67 -26.52
C SER A 354 21.08 5.54 -27.04
N LEU A 355 19.74 5.66 -26.90
CA LEU A 355 18.78 4.66 -27.41
C LEU A 355 18.78 4.57 -28.95
N LEU A 356 18.97 5.69 -29.66
CA LEU A 356 19.03 5.73 -31.12
C LEU A 356 20.23 4.95 -31.71
N GLN A 357 21.25 4.66 -30.90
CA GLN A 357 22.36 3.79 -31.31
C GLN A 357 21.93 2.33 -31.53
N SER A 358 20.83 1.88 -30.91
CA SER A 358 20.29 0.53 -31.06
C SER A 358 18.88 0.48 -31.69
N SER A 359 18.25 1.63 -31.91
CA SER A 359 16.84 1.72 -32.28
C SER A 359 16.61 2.66 -33.46
N ASP A 360 15.54 2.41 -34.21
CA ASP A 360 15.04 3.31 -35.25
C ASP A 360 13.96 4.23 -34.68
N LEU A 361 13.98 5.49 -35.10
CA LEU A 361 12.96 6.48 -34.74
C LEU A 361 11.71 6.27 -35.60
N LEU A 362 10.57 5.98 -34.99
CA LEU A 362 9.27 5.82 -35.68
C LEU A 362 8.40 7.09 -35.60
N PHE A 363 8.47 7.80 -34.48
CA PHE A 363 7.77 9.06 -34.23
C PHE A 363 8.59 9.92 -33.27
N GLY A 364 8.67 11.22 -33.49
CA GLY A 364 9.32 12.15 -32.57
C GLY A 364 9.26 13.59 -33.04
N ALA A 365 10.26 14.39 -32.63
CA ALA A 365 10.25 15.83 -32.90
C ALA A 365 10.15 16.21 -34.40
N ARG A 366 10.70 15.37 -35.28
CA ARG A 366 10.68 15.57 -36.75
C ARG A 366 9.27 15.50 -37.35
N ASP A 367 8.30 14.96 -36.62
CA ASP A 367 6.93 14.73 -37.07
C ASP A 367 5.98 15.89 -36.70
N GLY A 368 6.52 17.11 -36.57
CA GLY A 368 5.73 18.33 -36.34
C GLY A 368 5.65 18.78 -34.87
N PHE A 369 6.77 18.71 -34.13
CA PHE A 369 6.80 19.16 -32.74
C PHE A 369 6.80 20.69 -32.61
N GLU A 370 5.66 21.23 -32.17
CA GLU A 370 5.45 22.65 -31.95
C GLU A 370 4.63 22.88 -30.65
N PRO A 371 5.28 23.05 -29.49
CA PRO A 371 4.58 23.29 -28.23
C PRO A 371 3.73 24.58 -28.25
N ARG A 372 2.45 24.47 -27.89
CA ARG A 372 1.49 25.58 -27.90
C ARG A 372 1.57 26.41 -26.61
N GLY A 373 1.52 27.74 -26.73
CA GLY A 373 1.50 28.66 -25.58
C GLY A 373 2.49 29.80 -25.71
N ALA A 374 2.42 30.75 -24.79
CA ALA A 374 3.37 31.85 -24.74
C ALA A 374 4.72 31.35 -24.17
N ASN A 375 5.83 31.85 -24.73
CA ASN A 375 7.20 31.56 -24.25
C ASN A 375 7.56 30.06 -24.15
N THR A 376 6.88 29.18 -24.89
CA THR A 376 7.15 27.74 -24.84
C THR A 376 8.56 27.35 -25.28
N ARG A 377 9.27 28.24 -25.98
CA ARG A 377 10.69 28.10 -26.33
C ARG A 377 11.61 28.11 -25.09
N GLU A 378 11.19 28.76 -24.02
CA GLU A 378 11.89 28.83 -22.74
C GLU A 378 11.40 27.75 -21.76
N GLY A 379 10.51 26.85 -22.19
CA GLY A 379 9.98 25.75 -21.38
C GLY A 379 10.70 24.42 -21.62
N ALA A 380 10.54 23.49 -20.69
CA ALA A 380 11.15 22.16 -20.71
C ALA A 380 10.30 21.13 -21.49
N PHE A 381 9.76 21.49 -22.65
CA PHE A 381 8.91 20.60 -23.44
C PHE A 381 9.71 19.51 -24.17
N PHE A 382 9.10 18.33 -24.34
CA PHE A 382 9.71 17.21 -25.06
C PHE A 382 8.67 16.51 -25.93
N ALA A 383 9.04 16.10 -27.15
CA ALA A 383 8.13 15.42 -28.07
C ALA A 383 7.87 13.97 -27.62
N PRO A 384 6.62 13.46 -27.66
CA PRO A 384 6.40 12.02 -27.54
C PRO A 384 7.24 11.30 -28.59
N THR A 385 8.00 10.31 -28.17
CA THR A 385 9.01 9.66 -29.03
C THR A 385 8.82 8.15 -28.99
N LEU A 386 8.50 7.57 -30.14
CA LEU A 386 8.33 6.14 -30.32
C LEU A 386 9.53 5.59 -31.10
N LEU A 387 10.20 4.61 -30.51
CA LEU A 387 11.33 3.90 -31.09
C LEU A 387 10.95 2.47 -31.45
N GLN A 388 11.73 1.85 -32.31
CA GLN A 388 11.72 0.40 -32.56
C GLN A 388 13.12 -0.15 -32.36
N ALA A 389 13.27 -1.18 -31.54
CA ALA A 389 14.54 -1.86 -31.39
C ALA A 389 14.89 -2.56 -32.72
N ARG A 390 16.11 -2.35 -33.24
CA ARG A 390 16.60 -3.05 -34.45
C ARG A 390 16.76 -4.55 -34.21
N ASP A 391 17.23 -4.89 -33.02
CA ASP A 391 17.34 -6.26 -32.53
C ASP A 391 16.92 -6.30 -31.04
N PRO A 392 15.72 -6.81 -30.71
CA PRO A 392 15.27 -6.97 -29.32
C PRO A 392 16.14 -7.89 -28.46
N HIS A 393 16.99 -8.75 -29.06
CA HIS A 393 17.87 -9.69 -28.37
C HIS A 393 19.27 -9.15 -28.13
N ALA A 394 19.66 -8.06 -28.80
CA ALA A 394 20.94 -7.41 -28.54
C ALA A 394 21.07 -7.00 -27.06
N GLU A 395 22.29 -7.08 -26.53
CA GLU A 395 22.61 -6.56 -25.19
C GLU A 395 22.56 -5.02 -25.19
N GLY A 396 22.21 -4.43 -24.04
CA GLY A 396 22.10 -2.98 -23.91
C GLY A 396 20.79 -2.39 -24.44
N GLY A 397 20.87 -1.19 -25.00
CA GLY A 397 19.74 -0.48 -25.60
C GLY A 397 18.58 -0.27 -24.61
N ALA A 398 17.36 -0.49 -25.08
CA ALA A 398 16.14 -0.29 -24.29
C ALA A 398 15.97 -1.27 -23.12
N HIS A 399 16.83 -2.30 -22.99
CA HIS A 399 16.87 -3.16 -21.79
C HIS A 399 17.77 -2.59 -20.69
N ASP A 400 18.58 -1.57 -20.98
CA ASP A 400 19.53 -0.98 -20.03
C ASP A 400 19.43 0.53 -19.88
N ILE A 401 18.90 1.25 -20.87
CA ILE A 401 18.83 2.72 -20.89
C ILE A 401 17.38 3.16 -20.68
N GLU A 402 17.13 3.92 -19.61
CA GLU A 402 15.86 4.61 -19.41
C GLU A 402 15.99 6.08 -19.80
N ALA A 403 15.15 6.52 -20.73
CA ALA A 403 14.88 7.94 -20.96
C ALA A 403 13.63 8.32 -20.16
N PHE A 404 13.81 9.04 -19.03
CA PHE A 404 12.74 9.36 -18.07
C PHE A 404 11.84 10.51 -18.55
N GLY A 405 11.17 10.28 -19.68
CA GLY A 405 10.29 11.22 -20.38
C GLY A 405 9.32 10.47 -21.28
N PRO A 406 8.74 11.11 -22.31
CA PRO A 406 7.69 10.51 -23.13
C PRO A 406 8.29 9.62 -24.23
N VAL A 407 9.17 8.68 -23.86
CA VAL A 407 9.91 7.79 -24.76
C VAL A 407 9.55 6.33 -24.49
N SER A 408 9.25 5.57 -25.53
CA SER A 408 9.01 4.11 -25.44
C SER A 408 9.55 3.39 -26.67
N THR A 409 9.99 2.14 -26.50
CA THR A 409 10.59 1.32 -27.57
C THR A 409 9.74 0.09 -27.85
N LEU A 410 9.34 -0.11 -29.10
CA LEU A 410 8.72 -1.33 -29.59
C LEU A 410 9.75 -2.46 -29.74
N MET A 411 9.34 -3.66 -29.35
CA MET A 411 10.15 -4.88 -29.42
C MET A 411 9.29 -6.01 -29.99
N ALA A 412 9.73 -6.60 -31.10
CA ALA A 412 9.08 -7.77 -31.69
C ALA A 412 9.44 -9.04 -30.90
N TYR A 413 8.54 -10.03 -30.93
CA TYR A 413 8.79 -11.39 -30.46
C TYR A 413 8.01 -12.40 -31.32
N ASP A 414 8.43 -13.66 -31.35
CA ASP A 414 7.78 -14.74 -32.10
C ASP A 414 6.76 -15.52 -31.26
N ASP A 415 7.10 -15.86 -30.01
CA ASP A 415 6.21 -16.54 -29.07
C ASP A 415 6.14 -15.95 -27.65
N LEU A 416 5.16 -16.41 -26.86
CA LEU A 416 4.93 -15.90 -25.50
C LEU A 416 6.12 -16.12 -24.55
N ASP A 417 6.86 -17.22 -24.70
CA ASP A 417 7.99 -17.50 -23.82
C ASP A 417 9.15 -16.55 -24.12
N GLU A 418 9.35 -16.20 -25.39
CA GLU A 418 10.25 -15.14 -25.81
C GLU A 418 9.82 -13.76 -25.30
N ALA A 419 8.53 -13.41 -25.37
CA ALA A 419 8.02 -12.15 -24.82
C ALA A 419 8.33 -12.00 -23.32
N LEU A 420 8.19 -13.09 -22.55
CA LEU A 420 8.51 -13.13 -21.12
C LEU A 420 10.02 -13.04 -20.88
N ALA A 421 10.83 -13.68 -21.73
CA ALA A 421 12.28 -13.55 -21.67
C ALA A 421 12.71 -12.10 -21.92
N LEU A 422 12.17 -11.43 -22.95
CA LEU A 422 12.40 -10.01 -23.21
C LEU A 422 11.96 -9.14 -22.03
N ALA A 423 10.79 -9.40 -21.44
CA ALA A 423 10.32 -8.66 -20.26
C ALA A 423 11.33 -8.75 -19.09
N ALA A 424 11.88 -9.94 -18.82
CA ALA A 424 12.87 -10.17 -17.79
C ALA A 424 14.21 -9.43 -18.02
N ARG A 425 14.57 -9.11 -19.28
CA ARG A 425 15.79 -8.34 -19.59
C ARG A 425 15.81 -6.91 -19.06
N GLY A 426 14.67 -6.41 -18.55
CA GLY A 426 14.65 -5.19 -17.73
C GLY A 426 15.43 -5.31 -16.42
N LYS A 427 15.84 -6.53 -16.03
CA LYS A 427 16.62 -6.85 -14.81
C LYS A 427 15.89 -6.48 -13.52
N GLY A 428 14.57 -6.65 -13.53
CA GLY A 428 13.67 -6.29 -12.44
C GLY A 428 13.02 -4.93 -12.68
N SER A 429 11.70 -4.85 -12.56
CA SER A 429 10.91 -3.66 -12.88
C SER A 429 9.78 -3.46 -11.87
N LEU A 430 9.30 -2.22 -11.76
CA LEU A 430 8.19 -1.86 -10.89
C LEU A 430 6.90 -2.51 -11.35
N VAL A 431 6.60 -2.41 -12.65
CA VAL A 431 5.34 -2.90 -13.21
C VAL A 431 5.48 -3.47 -14.62
N ALA A 432 4.64 -4.43 -14.96
CA ALA A 432 4.35 -4.79 -16.36
C ALA A 432 2.84 -4.94 -16.62
N SER A 433 2.44 -4.77 -17.88
CA SER A 433 1.10 -5.12 -18.37
C SER A 433 1.14 -6.33 -19.28
N LEU A 434 0.11 -7.18 -19.21
CA LEU A 434 -0.21 -8.20 -20.19
C LEU A 434 -1.61 -7.91 -20.74
N VAL A 435 -1.72 -7.71 -22.05
CA VAL A 435 -3.01 -7.49 -22.72
C VAL A 435 -3.37 -8.75 -23.50
N THR A 436 -4.42 -9.45 -23.04
CA THR A 436 -4.85 -10.77 -23.58
C THR A 436 -6.34 -10.96 -23.33
N ARG A 437 -7.00 -11.79 -24.15
CA ARG A 437 -8.39 -12.21 -23.94
C ARG A 437 -8.48 -13.66 -23.43
N ASP A 438 -7.36 -14.40 -23.41
CA ASP A 438 -7.32 -15.79 -22.95
C ASP A 438 -6.82 -15.90 -21.49
N PRO A 439 -7.67 -16.29 -20.52
CA PRO A 439 -7.25 -16.47 -19.14
C PRO A 439 -6.15 -17.52 -18.96
N ARG A 440 -5.98 -18.47 -19.89
CA ARG A 440 -4.90 -19.47 -19.85
C ARG A 440 -3.54 -18.86 -20.15
N ILE A 441 -3.49 -17.87 -21.05
CA ILE A 441 -2.26 -17.10 -21.32
C ILE A 441 -1.87 -16.31 -20.07
N ALA A 442 -2.83 -15.62 -19.44
CA ALA A 442 -2.58 -14.90 -18.20
C ALA A 442 -2.10 -15.85 -17.08
N ALA A 443 -2.77 -16.99 -16.88
CA ALA A 443 -2.39 -17.99 -15.87
C ALA A 443 -0.98 -18.56 -16.07
N LYS A 444 -0.51 -18.69 -17.32
CA LYS A 444 0.88 -19.10 -17.64
C LYS A 444 1.87 -17.95 -17.44
N ALA A 445 1.57 -16.77 -17.98
CA ALA A 445 2.51 -15.65 -18.06
C ALA A 445 2.74 -14.93 -16.72
N ILE A 446 1.68 -14.75 -15.93
CA ILE A 446 1.73 -13.92 -14.72
C ILE A 446 2.69 -14.46 -13.65
N PRO A 447 2.70 -15.75 -13.29
CA PRO A 447 3.68 -16.28 -12.34
C PRO A 447 5.13 -16.11 -12.79
N VAL A 448 5.41 -16.24 -14.09
CA VAL A 448 6.76 -16.08 -14.65
C VAL A 448 7.18 -14.61 -14.62
N ALA A 449 6.30 -13.70 -15.05
CA ALA A 449 6.57 -12.27 -15.03
C ALA A 449 6.71 -11.72 -13.59
N ALA A 450 5.95 -12.26 -12.62
CA ALA A 450 5.94 -11.78 -11.23
C ALA A 450 7.28 -11.93 -10.51
N ALA A 451 8.14 -12.86 -10.95
CA ALA A 451 9.49 -12.99 -10.42
C ALA A 451 10.37 -11.75 -10.71
N TRP A 452 10.00 -10.97 -11.74
CA TRP A 452 10.76 -9.81 -12.21
C TRP A 452 10.00 -8.48 -12.03
N HIS A 453 8.71 -8.51 -11.71
CA HIS A 453 7.86 -7.32 -11.65
C HIS A 453 7.12 -7.27 -10.32
N GLY A 454 7.17 -6.13 -9.64
CA GLY A 454 6.48 -5.99 -8.36
C GLY A 454 4.96 -5.81 -8.46
N ARG A 455 4.47 -5.36 -9.63
CA ARG A 455 3.05 -5.27 -9.97
C ARG A 455 2.80 -5.73 -11.40
N LEU A 456 1.67 -6.37 -11.63
CA LEU A 456 1.23 -6.83 -12.95
C LEU A 456 -0.20 -6.39 -13.21
N LEU A 457 -0.45 -5.76 -14.35
CA LEU A 457 -1.79 -5.48 -14.86
C LEU A 457 -2.14 -6.48 -15.96
N VAL A 458 -3.15 -7.31 -15.74
CA VAL A 458 -3.79 -8.07 -16.83
C VAL A 458 -4.93 -7.20 -17.34
N LEU A 459 -4.88 -6.83 -18.62
CA LEU A 459 -5.86 -5.94 -19.23
C LEU A 459 -6.61 -6.66 -20.35
N ASP A 460 -7.93 -6.65 -20.25
CA ASP A 460 -8.88 -7.10 -21.26
C ASP A 460 -10.05 -6.10 -21.34
N ARG A 461 -11.03 -6.37 -22.21
CA ARG A 461 -12.24 -5.54 -22.33
C ARG A 461 -13.06 -5.40 -21.04
N GLU A 462 -13.07 -6.43 -20.19
CA GLU A 462 -13.84 -6.42 -18.94
C GLU A 462 -13.17 -5.51 -17.90
N SER A 463 -11.84 -5.67 -17.72
CA SER A 463 -11.03 -4.87 -16.80
C SER A 463 -10.96 -3.40 -17.22
N ALA A 464 -10.90 -3.11 -18.52
CA ALA A 464 -10.63 -1.77 -19.03
C ALA A 464 -11.67 -0.70 -18.65
N ALA A 465 -12.91 -1.11 -18.32
CA ALA A 465 -13.98 -0.17 -17.96
C ALA A 465 -13.69 0.59 -16.66
N GLU A 466 -13.11 -0.07 -15.66
CA GLU A 466 -12.86 0.49 -14.33
C GLU A 466 -11.38 0.43 -13.92
N SER A 467 -10.50 -0.03 -14.84
CA SER A 467 -9.07 -0.11 -14.58
C SER A 467 -8.48 1.26 -14.24
N THR A 468 -7.71 1.30 -13.15
CA THR A 468 -6.92 2.47 -12.76
C THR A 468 -5.70 2.69 -13.64
N GLY A 469 -5.41 1.74 -14.54
CA GLY A 469 -4.30 1.80 -15.48
C GLY A 469 -2.97 1.30 -14.95
N HIS A 470 -2.02 1.16 -15.86
CA HIS A 470 -0.66 0.70 -15.58
C HIS A 470 0.09 1.65 -14.63
N GLY A 471 -0.01 2.96 -14.86
CA GLY A 471 0.81 3.96 -14.19
C GLY A 471 0.31 4.47 -12.84
N SER A 472 -0.77 3.91 -12.29
CA SER A 472 -1.40 4.37 -11.05
C SER A 472 -1.14 3.38 -9.90
N PRO A 473 -0.08 3.57 -9.09
CA PRO A 473 0.15 2.74 -7.91
C PRO A 473 -0.95 2.96 -6.86
N LEU A 474 -1.68 1.90 -6.50
CA LEU A 474 -2.77 1.97 -5.52
C LEU A 474 -2.23 1.77 -4.09
N PRO A 475 -2.68 2.54 -3.09
CA PRO A 475 -2.13 2.48 -1.73
C PRO A 475 -2.19 1.10 -1.05
N GLN A 476 -3.17 0.28 -1.43
CA GLN A 476 -3.38 -1.07 -0.90
C GLN A 476 -2.60 -2.16 -1.67
N LEU A 477 -2.05 -1.85 -2.84
CA LEU A 477 -1.25 -2.75 -3.65
C LEU A 477 0.22 -2.41 -3.53
N LYS A 478 1.09 -3.42 -3.64
CA LYS A 478 2.54 -3.22 -3.57
C LYS A 478 2.99 -2.27 -4.69
N HIS A 479 3.84 -1.31 -4.31
CA HIS A 479 4.68 -0.52 -5.21
C HIS A 479 6.14 -0.82 -4.90
N GLY A 480 7.03 -0.79 -5.89
CA GLY A 480 8.40 -1.33 -5.75
C GLY A 480 8.59 -2.65 -6.51
N GLY A 481 9.83 -3.04 -6.78
CA GLY A 481 10.17 -4.18 -7.63
C GLY A 481 11.59 -4.69 -7.40
N PRO A 482 11.92 -5.92 -7.84
CA PRO A 482 13.24 -6.52 -7.63
C PRO A 482 14.31 -5.85 -8.51
N GLY A 483 15.59 -6.18 -8.25
CA GLY A 483 16.71 -5.84 -9.13
C GLY A 483 16.86 -4.34 -9.38
N ARG A 484 16.82 -3.92 -10.66
CA ARG A 484 17.02 -2.53 -11.10
C ARG A 484 16.06 -1.56 -10.42
N ALA A 485 14.80 -1.96 -10.23
CA ALA A 485 13.76 -1.17 -9.58
C ALA A 485 14.04 -0.87 -8.09
N GLY A 486 15.12 -1.40 -7.52
CA GLY A 486 15.67 -1.01 -6.22
C GLY A 486 15.61 -2.11 -5.16
N GLY A 487 14.74 -3.11 -5.35
CA GLY A 487 14.53 -4.23 -4.42
C GLY A 487 13.60 -3.91 -3.25
N GLY A 488 13.14 -2.66 -3.15
CA GLY A 488 12.25 -2.18 -2.10
C GLY A 488 10.78 -2.52 -2.30
N GLU A 489 10.01 -2.32 -1.23
CA GLU A 489 8.55 -2.41 -1.24
C GLU A 489 7.95 -1.22 -0.48
N GLU A 490 6.98 -0.57 -1.12
CA GLU A 490 6.19 0.55 -0.62
C GLU A 490 4.71 0.23 -0.84
N LEU A 491 3.83 1.01 -0.22
CA LEU A 491 2.38 0.78 -0.24
C LEU A 491 2.01 -0.64 0.24
N GLY A 492 1.17 -1.36 -0.50
CA GLY A 492 0.76 -2.72 -0.13
C GLY A 492 -0.12 -2.78 1.13
N GLY A 493 -0.80 -1.68 1.46
CA GLY A 493 -1.65 -1.55 2.63
C GLY A 493 -0.86 -1.64 3.93
N LEU A 494 -1.26 -2.53 4.85
CA LEU A 494 -0.54 -2.70 6.11
C LEU A 494 0.89 -3.23 5.94
N ARG A 495 1.29 -3.74 4.76
CA ARG A 495 2.69 -4.12 4.51
C ARG A 495 3.64 -2.95 4.71
N ALA A 496 3.34 -1.77 4.17
CA ALA A 496 4.15 -0.57 4.38
C ALA A 496 4.25 -0.16 5.84
N VAL A 497 3.14 -0.21 6.60
CA VAL A 497 3.13 0.11 8.04
C VAL A 497 4.10 -0.80 8.78
N LYS A 498 4.14 -2.09 8.43
CA LYS A 498 5.02 -3.09 9.06
C LYS A 498 6.51 -2.85 8.81
N HIS A 499 6.91 -2.16 7.73
CA HIS A 499 8.32 -1.77 7.52
C HIS A 499 8.82 -0.78 8.58
N TYR A 500 7.90 -0.02 9.16
CA TYR A 500 8.17 0.98 10.22
C TYR A 500 7.89 0.43 11.63
N LEU A 501 7.61 -0.87 11.76
CA LEU A 501 7.46 -1.58 13.03
C LEU A 501 8.58 -2.62 13.18
N GLN A 502 8.98 -2.91 14.41
CA GLN A 502 9.90 -3.98 14.74
C GLN A 502 9.12 -5.25 15.08
N ARG A 503 9.37 -6.33 14.34
CA ARG A 503 8.87 -7.66 14.67
C ARG A 503 9.70 -8.29 15.78
N ALA A 504 9.05 -8.86 16.79
CA ALA A 504 9.70 -9.63 17.84
C ALA A 504 8.91 -10.92 18.11
N ALA A 505 9.62 -12.05 18.21
CA ALA A 505 9.04 -13.28 18.73
C ALA A 505 9.06 -13.21 20.27
N VAL A 506 7.90 -13.40 20.89
CA VAL A 506 7.73 -13.40 22.34
C VAL A 506 7.31 -14.80 22.77
N GLN A 507 8.02 -15.34 23.76
CA GLN A 507 7.74 -16.66 24.31
C GLN A 507 7.41 -16.53 25.80
N GLY A 508 6.49 -17.36 26.28
CA GLY A 508 6.09 -17.34 27.68
C GLY A 508 4.89 -18.22 27.95
N SER A 509 4.35 -18.10 29.16
CA SER A 509 3.06 -18.72 29.46
C SER A 509 1.95 -18.00 28.71
N PRO A 510 0.85 -18.70 28.33
CA PRO A 510 -0.30 -18.05 27.71
C PRO A 510 -0.81 -16.82 28.45
N THR A 511 -0.82 -16.85 29.78
CA THR A 511 -1.23 -15.70 30.61
C THR A 511 -0.33 -14.48 30.41
N MET A 512 0.99 -14.68 30.33
CA MET A 512 1.93 -13.59 30.09
C MET A 512 1.81 -13.06 28.65
N LEU A 513 1.64 -13.96 27.68
CA LEU A 513 1.42 -13.55 26.28
C LEU A 513 0.12 -12.77 26.13
N ALA A 514 -0.93 -13.13 26.86
CA ALA A 514 -2.19 -12.40 26.85
C ALA A 514 -2.03 -10.97 27.40
N ALA A 515 -1.26 -10.81 28.48
CA ALA A 515 -0.94 -9.49 29.04
C ALA A 515 -0.08 -8.64 28.09
N VAL A 516 0.88 -9.24 27.39
CA VAL A 516 1.77 -8.54 26.43
C VAL A 516 1.01 -8.10 25.18
N THR A 517 0.17 -8.98 24.62
CA THR A 517 -0.53 -8.73 23.36
C THR A 517 -1.79 -7.91 23.52
N GLY A 518 -2.35 -7.84 24.73
CA GLY A 518 -3.68 -7.26 24.94
C GLY A 518 -4.78 -8.10 24.29
N GLU A 519 -4.55 -9.40 24.08
CA GLU A 519 -5.50 -10.34 23.50
C GLU A 519 -5.52 -11.63 24.32
N TYR A 520 -6.67 -12.29 24.46
CA TYR A 520 -6.72 -13.60 25.09
C TYR A 520 -5.91 -14.62 24.27
N VAL A 521 -5.06 -15.36 24.96
CA VAL A 521 -4.31 -16.49 24.42
C VAL A 521 -4.83 -17.76 25.09
N ARG A 522 -5.17 -18.79 24.32
CA ARG A 522 -5.68 -20.05 24.88
C ARG A 522 -4.74 -20.65 25.92
N GLY A 523 -5.33 -21.12 27.02
CA GLY A 523 -4.59 -21.57 28.20
C GLY A 523 -4.17 -20.43 29.15
N ALA A 524 -4.49 -19.17 28.84
CA ALA A 524 -4.34 -18.08 29.78
C ALA A 524 -5.37 -18.19 30.91
N LYS A 525 -5.03 -17.64 32.08
CA LYS A 525 -5.98 -17.48 33.18
C LYS A 525 -7.20 -16.69 32.70
N VAL A 526 -8.38 -17.21 33.02
CA VAL A 526 -9.66 -16.59 32.72
C VAL A 526 -10.18 -15.79 33.91
N ILE A 527 -11.07 -14.84 33.64
CA ILE A 527 -11.80 -14.08 34.66
C ILE A 527 -13.26 -14.55 34.60
N GLU A 528 -13.71 -15.29 35.61
CA GLU A 528 -15.10 -15.70 35.73
C GLU A 528 -15.81 -14.77 36.70
N THR A 529 -16.98 -14.25 36.30
CA THR A 529 -17.80 -13.37 37.14
C THR A 529 -19.23 -13.90 37.22
N GLU A 530 -19.99 -13.50 38.23
CA GLU A 530 -21.41 -13.89 38.36
C GLU A 530 -22.28 -13.33 37.22
N VAL A 531 -21.83 -12.25 36.58
CA VAL A 531 -22.54 -11.59 35.49
C VAL A 531 -22.10 -12.17 34.16
N HIS A 532 -23.08 -12.59 33.36
CA HIS A 532 -22.85 -13.08 32.01
C HIS A 532 -22.11 -12.02 31.16
N PRO A 533 -21.00 -12.35 30.46
CA PRO A 533 -20.18 -11.37 29.74
C PRO A 533 -20.95 -10.54 28.69
N PHE A 534 -21.90 -11.15 27.95
CA PHE A 534 -22.79 -10.42 27.03
C PHE A 534 -23.74 -9.39 27.67
N ARG A 535 -23.82 -9.32 29.01
CA ARG A 535 -24.58 -8.29 29.71
C ARG A 535 -23.73 -7.07 30.07
N ARG A 536 -22.43 -7.08 29.78
CA ARG A 536 -21.51 -5.97 30.05
C ARG A 536 -21.42 -5.03 28.86
N PHE A 537 -21.32 -3.74 29.16
CA PHE A 537 -20.98 -2.73 28.15
C PHE A 537 -19.52 -2.88 27.73
N PHE A 538 -19.19 -2.27 26.58
CA PHE A 538 -17.85 -2.35 26.02
C PHE A 538 -16.76 -1.91 27.00
N GLN A 539 -16.96 -0.85 27.80
CA GLN A 539 -15.97 -0.37 28.77
C GLN A 539 -15.76 -1.36 29.93
N ASP A 540 -16.84 -2.00 30.41
CA ASP A 540 -16.84 -2.86 31.60
C ASP A 540 -16.29 -4.27 31.34
N LEU A 541 -16.24 -4.66 30.06
CA LEU A 541 -15.77 -5.98 29.65
C LEU A 541 -14.24 -6.04 29.68
N GLN A 542 -13.69 -7.07 30.32
CA GLN A 542 -12.23 -7.30 30.37
C GLN A 542 -11.80 -8.38 29.38
N ILE A 543 -10.61 -8.23 28.79
CA ILE A 543 -9.99 -9.31 28.01
C ILE A 543 -9.68 -10.47 28.96
N GLY A 544 -10.03 -11.69 28.55
CA GLY A 544 -9.96 -12.89 29.37
C GLY A 544 -11.21 -13.15 30.22
N GLU A 545 -12.20 -12.25 30.23
CA GLU A 545 -13.49 -12.52 30.87
C GLU A 545 -14.21 -13.68 30.16
N SER A 546 -14.61 -14.69 30.92
CA SER A 546 -14.99 -16.00 30.39
C SER A 546 -16.29 -16.50 31.01
N LEU A 547 -17.09 -17.18 30.20
CA LEU A 547 -18.27 -17.94 30.59
C LEU A 547 -18.04 -19.41 30.27
N LEU A 548 -18.05 -20.25 31.29
CA LEU A 548 -18.23 -21.69 31.13
C LEU A 548 -19.73 -22.00 31.17
N THR A 549 -20.28 -22.50 30.06
CA THR A 549 -21.72 -22.73 29.96
C THR A 549 -22.16 -23.95 30.76
N HIS A 550 -23.48 -24.11 30.92
CA HIS A 550 -24.05 -25.41 31.24
C HIS A 550 -23.84 -26.41 30.08
N ARG A 551 -24.13 -27.69 30.34
CA ARG A 551 -23.89 -28.82 29.43
C ARG A 551 -25.14 -29.16 28.62
N ARG A 552 -24.96 -29.65 27.39
CA ARG A 552 -26.02 -30.22 26.55
C ARG A 552 -25.60 -31.57 25.99
N THR A 553 -26.40 -32.62 26.21
CA THR A 553 -26.19 -33.93 25.59
C THR A 553 -26.78 -33.94 24.19
N VAL A 554 -25.98 -34.35 23.21
CA VAL A 554 -26.39 -34.50 21.81
C VAL A 554 -27.03 -35.87 21.63
N THR A 555 -28.22 -35.89 21.06
CA THR A 555 -29.02 -37.10 20.86
C THR A 555 -29.28 -37.36 19.37
N GLU A 556 -29.76 -38.56 19.03
CA GLU A 556 -30.19 -38.85 17.67
C GLU A 556 -31.29 -37.88 17.20
N ALA A 557 -32.20 -37.50 18.11
CA ALA A 557 -33.24 -36.52 17.80
C ALA A 557 -32.67 -35.16 17.41
N ASP A 558 -31.54 -34.74 17.98
CA ASP A 558 -30.88 -33.49 17.59
C ASP A 558 -30.35 -33.57 16.15
N LEU A 559 -29.72 -34.69 15.77
CA LEU A 559 -29.24 -34.92 14.40
C LEU A 559 -30.40 -34.87 13.41
N VAL A 560 -31.46 -35.63 13.70
CA VAL A 560 -32.64 -35.71 12.82
C VAL A 560 -33.31 -34.34 12.72
N ASN A 561 -33.59 -33.68 13.84
CA ASN A 561 -34.27 -32.38 13.83
C ASN A 561 -33.46 -31.31 13.14
N PHE A 562 -32.13 -31.26 13.38
CA PHE A 562 -31.29 -30.29 12.70
C PHE A 562 -31.17 -30.57 11.21
N GLY A 563 -31.03 -31.83 10.79
CA GLY A 563 -31.03 -32.17 9.37
C GLY A 563 -32.36 -31.89 8.67
N CYS A 564 -33.49 -32.16 9.33
CA CYS A 564 -34.81 -31.79 8.83
C CYS A 564 -34.97 -30.26 8.71
N LEU A 565 -34.53 -29.50 9.73
CA LEU A 565 -34.66 -28.04 9.76
C LEU A 565 -33.72 -27.35 8.76
N SER A 566 -32.46 -27.78 8.69
CA SER A 566 -31.44 -27.20 7.81
C SER A 566 -31.52 -27.74 6.37
N GLY A 567 -32.16 -28.89 6.18
CA GLY A 567 -32.15 -29.65 4.92
C GLY A 567 -30.90 -30.54 4.75
N ASP A 568 -29.93 -30.48 5.66
CA ASP A 568 -28.70 -31.27 5.59
C ASP A 568 -28.93 -32.72 6.00
N HIS A 569 -29.24 -33.56 5.02
CA HIS A 569 -29.39 -35.01 5.18
C HIS A 569 -28.12 -35.77 4.78
N PHE A 570 -26.94 -35.15 4.91
CA PHE A 570 -25.67 -35.78 4.56
C PHE A 570 -25.52 -37.14 5.25
N TYR A 571 -25.01 -38.13 4.50
CA TYR A 571 -25.03 -39.54 4.90
C TYR A 571 -24.33 -39.80 6.25
N MET A 572 -23.31 -39.01 6.60
CA MET A 572 -22.61 -39.10 7.89
C MET A 572 -23.50 -38.82 9.11
N HIS A 573 -24.65 -38.19 8.92
CA HIS A 573 -25.59 -37.82 9.98
C HIS A 573 -26.87 -38.67 9.93
N PHE A 574 -27.23 -39.21 8.77
CA PHE A 574 -28.53 -39.88 8.54
C PHE A 574 -28.45 -41.37 8.18
N ASP A 575 -27.39 -41.80 7.50
CA ASP A 575 -27.27 -43.17 7.00
C ASP A 575 -26.40 -44.01 7.94
N GLU A 576 -27.05 -44.90 8.69
CA GLU A 576 -26.38 -45.81 9.62
C GLU A 576 -25.46 -46.83 8.92
N ILE A 577 -25.79 -47.24 7.69
CA ILE A 577 -24.99 -48.22 6.94
C ILE A 577 -23.73 -47.53 6.41
N ALA A 578 -23.89 -46.41 5.71
CA ALA A 578 -22.75 -45.67 5.16
C ALA A 578 -21.84 -45.10 6.26
N ALA A 579 -22.39 -44.63 7.39
CA ALA A 579 -21.57 -44.09 8.48
C ALA A 579 -20.71 -45.17 9.18
N LYS A 580 -21.14 -46.43 9.21
CA LYS A 580 -20.33 -47.56 9.73
C LYS A 580 -19.10 -47.85 8.88
N GLU A 581 -19.21 -47.64 7.57
CA GLU A 581 -18.10 -47.82 6.62
C GLU A 581 -17.15 -46.61 6.61
N SER A 582 -17.56 -45.50 7.20
CA SER A 582 -16.73 -44.30 7.33
C SER A 582 -15.63 -44.46 8.40
N GLN A 583 -14.65 -43.55 8.38
CA GLN A 583 -13.61 -43.45 9.41
C GLN A 583 -14.12 -43.24 10.85
N PHE A 584 -15.38 -42.82 11.01
CA PHE A 584 -15.98 -42.56 12.32
C PHE A 584 -16.74 -43.77 12.88
N GLY A 585 -17.04 -44.78 12.05
CA GLY A 585 -17.70 -46.02 12.44
C GLY A 585 -19.16 -45.89 12.95
N LYS A 586 -19.71 -44.67 13.00
CA LYS A 586 -21.08 -44.36 13.43
C LYS A 586 -21.51 -43.01 12.89
N ARG A 587 -22.82 -42.73 12.94
CA ARG A 587 -23.36 -41.39 12.67
C ARG A 587 -22.84 -40.39 13.71
N ILE A 588 -22.50 -39.19 13.23
CA ILE A 588 -22.01 -38.09 14.05
C ILE A 588 -22.95 -36.89 13.92
N ALA A 589 -22.90 -35.95 14.85
CA ALA A 589 -23.65 -34.71 14.80
C ALA A 589 -23.17 -33.81 13.65
N HIS A 590 -24.09 -33.00 13.09
CA HIS A 590 -23.72 -31.94 12.17
C HIS A 590 -22.78 -30.95 12.86
N GLY A 591 -21.67 -30.59 12.21
CA GLY A 591 -20.78 -29.56 12.75
C GLY A 591 -21.53 -28.24 12.99
N TYR A 592 -22.40 -27.85 12.05
CA TYR A 592 -23.23 -26.66 12.22
C TYR A 592 -24.27 -26.79 13.34
N PHE A 593 -24.77 -27.99 13.62
CA PHE A 593 -25.56 -28.21 14.83
C PHE A 593 -24.74 -27.95 16.09
N VAL A 594 -23.51 -28.45 16.18
CA VAL A 594 -22.62 -28.21 17.34
C VAL A 594 -22.38 -26.70 17.53
N LEU A 595 -22.15 -25.97 16.43
CA LEU A 595 -22.03 -24.51 16.43
C LEU A 595 -23.31 -23.82 16.93
N SER A 596 -24.48 -24.18 16.37
CA SER A 596 -25.77 -23.61 16.77
C SER A 596 -26.13 -23.94 18.22
N ALA A 597 -25.83 -25.16 18.66
CA ALA A 597 -26.04 -25.60 20.03
C ALA A 597 -25.12 -24.84 20.99
N ALA A 598 -23.84 -24.65 20.65
CA ALA A 598 -22.92 -23.83 21.43
C ALA A 598 -23.41 -22.38 21.55
N ALA A 599 -23.84 -21.76 20.44
CA ALA A 599 -24.46 -20.43 20.49
C ALA A 599 -25.68 -20.39 21.41
N GLY A 600 -26.55 -21.40 21.34
CA GLY A 600 -27.68 -21.55 22.28
C GLY A 600 -27.26 -21.68 23.75
N LEU A 601 -26.03 -22.12 24.04
CA LEU A 601 -25.50 -22.25 25.40
C LEU A 601 -24.91 -20.94 25.94
N PHE A 602 -24.23 -20.13 25.12
CA PHE A 602 -23.50 -18.93 25.57
C PHE A 602 -24.17 -17.59 25.23
N VAL A 603 -25.19 -17.55 24.36
CA VAL A 603 -25.87 -16.30 24.03
C VAL A 603 -26.89 -15.95 25.14
N SER A 604 -26.76 -14.77 25.72
CA SER A 604 -27.78 -14.23 26.64
C SER A 604 -29.04 -13.82 25.84
N PRO A 605 -30.23 -14.37 26.13
CA PRO A 605 -31.44 -14.11 25.34
C PRO A 605 -32.13 -12.78 25.65
N ALA A 606 -31.86 -12.18 26.82
CA ALA A 606 -32.46 -10.90 27.21
C ALA A 606 -31.79 -9.73 26.48
N PRO A 607 -32.52 -8.63 26.19
CA PRO A 607 -31.93 -7.40 25.66
C PRO A 607 -30.76 -6.93 26.53
N GLY A 608 -29.68 -6.49 25.89
CA GLY A 608 -28.46 -6.10 26.57
C GLY A 608 -27.50 -5.33 25.66
N PRO A 609 -26.25 -5.11 26.10
CA PRO A 609 -25.28 -4.29 25.36
C PRO A 609 -24.79 -4.90 24.04
N VAL A 610 -24.93 -6.22 23.83
CA VAL A 610 -24.59 -6.86 22.56
C VAL A 610 -25.69 -6.54 21.53
N LEU A 611 -25.33 -5.80 20.49
CA LEU A 611 -26.23 -5.34 19.43
C LEU A 611 -26.43 -6.39 18.34
N ALA A 612 -25.33 -6.98 17.90
CA ALA A 612 -25.32 -7.94 16.80
C ALA A 612 -24.13 -8.88 16.94
N ASN A 613 -24.36 -10.17 16.73
CA ASN A 613 -23.32 -11.14 16.43
C ASN A 613 -23.28 -11.30 14.91
N TYR A 614 -22.28 -10.71 14.26
CA TYR A 614 -22.29 -10.50 12.80
C TYR A 614 -21.14 -11.20 12.07
N GLY A 615 -20.19 -11.79 12.80
CA GLY A 615 -19.02 -12.44 12.21
C GLY A 615 -18.64 -13.71 12.94
N LEU A 616 -18.09 -14.65 12.18
CA LEU A 616 -17.53 -15.91 12.66
C LEU A 616 -16.24 -16.15 11.91
N ASP A 617 -15.14 -16.28 12.65
CA ASP A 617 -13.80 -16.41 12.09
C ASP A 617 -13.17 -17.74 12.51
N THR A 618 -12.32 -18.30 11.65
CA THR A 618 -11.42 -19.43 11.95
C THR A 618 -12.08 -20.73 12.46
N LEU A 619 -13.36 -20.99 12.15
CA LEU A 619 -14.03 -22.22 12.58
C LEU A 619 -13.35 -23.50 12.11
N ARG A 620 -13.08 -24.37 13.07
CA ARG A 620 -12.58 -25.73 12.86
C ARG A 620 -13.37 -26.72 13.72
N PHE A 621 -13.79 -27.82 13.10
CA PHE A 621 -14.26 -29.02 13.78
C PHE A 621 -13.06 -29.95 13.91
N ILE A 622 -12.74 -30.33 15.15
CA ILE A 622 -11.49 -31.03 15.48
C ILE A 622 -11.78 -32.50 15.74
N ASN A 623 -12.70 -32.77 16.68
CA ASN A 623 -13.16 -34.11 17.00
C ASN A 623 -14.66 -34.23 16.72
N PRO A 624 -15.13 -35.40 16.22
CA PRO A 624 -16.55 -35.62 15.98
C PRO A 624 -17.33 -35.66 17.30
N VAL A 625 -18.58 -35.20 17.26
CA VAL A 625 -19.54 -35.36 18.36
C VAL A 625 -20.49 -36.48 17.98
N GLY A 626 -20.51 -37.56 18.73
CA GLY A 626 -21.42 -38.68 18.50
C GLY A 626 -22.75 -38.53 19.22
N ILE A 627 -23.71 -39.39 18.87
CA ILE A 627 -24.93 -39.58 19.65
C ILE A 627 -24.55 -40.04 21.07
N GLY A 628 -25.08 -39.34 22.08
CA GLY A 628 -24.81 -39.56 23.50
C GLY A 628 -23.67 -38.70 24.06
N ASP A 629 -22.89 -38.02 23.22
CA ASP A 629 -21.84 -37.13 23.71
C ASP A 629 -22.44 -35.86 24.31
N THR A 630 -21.79 -35.33 25.35
CA THR A 630 -22.20 -34.10 26.01
C THR A 630 -21.23 -33.00 25.68
N ILE A 631 -21.73 -31.91 25.11
CA ILE A 631 -20.94 -30.72 24.78
C ILE A 631 -21.08 -29.64 25.85
N GLN A 632 -20.02 -28.87 26.02
CA GLN A 632 -19.96 -27.67 26.86
C GLN A 632 -19.16 -26.60 26.12
N ALA A 633 -19.61 -25.35 26.15
CA ALA A 633 -18.90 -24.24 25.53
C ALA A 633 -18.21 -23.39 26.60
N ARG A 634 -17.03 -22.87 26.26
CA ARG A 634 -16.36 -21.78 26.95
C ARG A 634 -16.26 -20.60 25.99
N LEU A 635 -16.86 -19.48 26.39
CA LEU A 635 -16.84 -18.22 25.65
C LEU A 635 -15.93 -17.26 26.40
N THR A 636 -14.86 -16.77 25.77
CA THR A 636 -13.89 -15.86 26.41
C THR A 636 -13.69 -14.59 25.59
N CYS A 637 -13.76 -13.42 26.24
CA CYS A 637 -13.50 -12.13 25.61
C CYS A 637 -12.05 -12.09 25.14
N LYS A 638 -11.85 -12.15 23.81
CA LYS A 638 -10.53 -12.28 23.21
C LYS A 638 -9.87 -10.95 22.94
N ARG A 639 -10.60 -10.01 22.34
CA ARG A 639 -10.08 -8.70 21.96
C ARG A 639 -11.18 -7.68 21.89
N LYS A 640 -10.85 -6.42 22.17
CA LYS A 640 -11.73 -5.26 22.04
C LYS A 640 -11.11 -4.28 21.05
N ILE A 641 -11.92 -3.79 20.10
CA ILE A 641 -11.50 -2.82 19.09
C ILE A 641 -12.48 -1.65 19.13
N ASP A 642 -11.98 -0.47 19.49
CA ASP A 642 -12.74 0.78 19.46
C ASP A 642 -12.51 1.49 18.12
N GLN A 643 -13.39 1.24 17.15
CA GLN A 643 -13.30 1.85 15.82
C GLN A 643 -13.77 3.32 15.81
N GLY A 644 -14.17 3.88 16.96
CA GLY A 644 -14.74 5.23 17.04
C GLY A 644 -16.04 5.40 16.25
N LYS A 645 -16.77 4.31 16.00
CA LYS A 645 -18.01 4.32 15.23
C LYS A 645 -19.22 4.57 16.13
N GLN A 646 -20.20 5.25 15.55
CA GLN A 646 -21.55 5.38 16.10
C GLN A 646 -22.53 4.60 15.24
N SER A 647 -23.62 4.15 15.85
CA SER A 647 -24.79 3.62 15.13
C SER A 647 -25.46 4.73 14.30
N PRO A 648 -26.37 4.40 13.35
CA PRO A 648 -27.17 5.41 12.65
C PRO A 648 -27.97 6.34 13.60
N GLN A 649 -28.22 5.91 14.83
CA GLN A 649 -28.91 6.66 15.88
C GLN A 649 -27.93 7.45 16.79
N GLY A 650 -26.64 7.51 16.46
CA GLY A 650 -25.63 8.25 17.21
C GLY A 650 -25.02 7.50 18.40
N ILE A 651 -25.51 6.31 18.74
CA ILE A 651 -25.04 5.53 19.91
C ILE A 651 -23.61 5.02 19.65
N PRO A 652 -22.61 5.35 20.51
CA PRO A 652 -21.25 4.86 20.38
C PRO A 652 -21.14 3.33 20.57
N GLN A 653 -20.32 2.67 19.76
CA GLN A 653 -20.19 1.21 19.75
C GLN A 653 -18.77 0.74 19.44
N GLY A 654 -18.42 -0.45 19.93
CA GLY A 654 -17.14 -1.12 19.66
C GLY A 654 -17.33 -2.55 19.17
N VAL A 655 -16.27 -3.15 18.64
CA VAL A 655 -16.26 -4.56 18.23
C VAL A 655 -15.54 -5.38 19.30
N VAL A 656 -16.18 -6.44 19.76
CA VAL A 656 -15.58 -7.44 20.65
C VAL A 656 -15.45 -8.76 19.90
N ALA A 657 -14.24 -9.29 19.82
CA ALA A 657 -13.97 -10.64 19.36
C ALA A 657 -13.96 -11.59 20.57
N TRP A 658 -14.57 -12.75 20.42
CA TRP A 658 -14.62 -13.78 21.46
C TRP A 658 -14.01 -15.07 20.94
N ASP A 659 -13.18 -15.72 21.75
CA ASP A 659 -12.71 -17.07 21.52
C ASP A 659 -13.76 -18.05 22.08
N VAL A 660 -14.19 -19.00 21.24
CA VAL A 660 -15.14 -20.04 21.62
C VAL A 660 -14.49 -21.40 21.51
N GLU A 661 -14.48 -22.12 22.63
CA GLU A 661 -14.02 -23.50 22.73
C GLU A 661 -15.20 -24.40 23.10
N VAL A 662 -15.47 -25.41 22.29
CA VAL A 662 -16.48 -26.42 22.60
C VAL A 662 -15.77 -27.72 22.92
N THR A 663 -16.00 -28.27 24.11
CA THR A 663 -15.42 -29.53 24.57
C THR A 663 -16.50 -30.58 24.82
N ASN A 664 -16.10 -31.86 24.76
CA ASN A 664 -16.97 -32.97 25.13
C ASN A 664 -16.79 -33.37 26.62
N GLN A 665 -17.50 -34.42 27.06
CA GLN A 665 -17.41 -34.96 28.41
C GLN A 665 -16.02 -35.50 28.81
N LEU A 666 -15.15 -35.77 27.83
CA LEU A 666 -13.76 -36.22 28.05
C LEU A 666 -12.78 -35.05 28.14
N GLY A 667 -13.26 -33.81 28.00
CA GLY A 667 -12.42 -32.61 27.94
C GLY A 667 -11.73 -32.41 26.59
N GLU A 668 -12.11 -33.18 25.57
CA GLU A 668 -11.54 -33.06 24.23
C GLU A 668 -12.20 -31.90 23.48
N LEU A 669 -11.39 -31.10 22.78
CA LEU A 669 -11.87 -29.99 21.96
C LEU A 669 -12.56 -30.54 20.71
N VAL A 670 -13.85 -30.26 20.54
CA VAL A 670 -14.65 -30.72 19.39
C VAL A 670 -14.82 -29.63 18.34
N ALA A 671 -14.97 -28.37 18.76
CA ALA A 671 -15.03 -27.21 17.86
C ALA A 671 -14.32 -26.00 18.47
N SER A 672 -13.71 -25.19 17.61
CA SER A 672 -12.99 -23.98 18.00
C SER A 672 -13.18 -22.91 16.94
N TYR A 673 -13.54 -21.69 17.36
CA TYR A 673 -13.80 -20.57 16.47
C TYR A 673 -13.78 -19.25 17.23
N ASP A 674 -13.72 -18.15 16.49
CA ASP A 674 -13.96 -16.82 17.03
C ASP A 674 -15.33 -16.29 16.57
N ILE A 675 -15.98 -15.45 17.40
CA ILE A 675 -17.15 -14.68 16.98
C ILE A 675 -16.91 -13.17 17.14
N LEU A 676 -17.48 -12.38 16.23
CA LEU A 676 -17.40 -10.92 16.25
C LEU A 676 -18.76 -10.32 16.61
N THR A 677 -18.77 -9.57 17.71
CA THR A 677 -19.97 -8.92 18.22
C THR A 677 -19.82 -7.40 18.25
N LEU A 678 -20.86 -6.68 17.83
CA LEU A 678 -21.00 -5.24 18.09
C LEU A 678 -21.56 -5.05 19.49
N VAL A 679 -20.90 -4.22 20.30
CA VAL A 679 -21.26 -3.98 21.70
C VAL A 679 -21.37 -2.48 21.95
N VAL A 680 -22.46 -2.06 22.60
CA VAL A 680 -22.72 -0.68 23.00
C VAL A 680 -21.65 -0.20 23.99
N LYS A 681 -21.22 1.05 23.80
CA LYS A 681 -20.44 1.81 24.78
C LYS A 681 -21.42 2.64 25.62
N ARG A 682 -21.20 2.75 26.93
CA ARG A 682 -21.92 3.76 27.74
C ARG A 682 -21.55 5.15 27.22
N GLU A 683 -22.54 6.04 27.16
CA GLU A 683 -22.28 7.48 27.11
C GLU A 683 -21.72 7.90 28.47
N ASP A 684 -20.64 8.67 28.45
CA ASP A 684 -20.03 9.24 29.65
C ASP A 684 -20.90 10.37 30.23
#